data_AF-A0A067D1S1-F1
#
_entry.id   AF-A0A067D1S1-F1
#
_cell.length_a   1.000
_cell.length_b   1.000
_cell.length_c   1.000
_cell.angle_alpha   90.00
_cell.angle_beta   90.00
_cell.angle_gamma   90.00
#
_symmetry.space_group_name_H-M   'P 1'
#
loop_
_entity.id
_entity.type
_entity.pdbx_description
1 polymer ?
#
loop_
_entity_poly.entity_id
_entity_poly.type
_entity_poly.pdbx_seq_one_letter_code
_entity_poly.pdbx_strand_id
1 'polypeptide(L)'
;MANGQRKQQQRAKPPAKARRVRGPTGKEPFEEAVGLLRRSAAHSPTPWGMFEIPHPVEPLLHVDAMDEWLGWPLCKFQAHQVMDAYKASHGVAIVPAAHLTIESDDWREAMDTVMRQHIADAFLPQGAFSLQLSHFVLDFKGSASSLVPTTRPARTVGSVYLHLSSMYTGGEVTLTSAGGLTRAWEATKFLTRLQCLVLSPSTTISVDPITYGQRAILVYHLVDESPSTYFDEAVAKLTAASCVRHPVFSVGGIRLAAPNPTLSRDKLAPVDLDFARALLASGAYDVVVAEHEKNFDLFGVGGTGYSSKLLRVQALRELPAAVADNLPSVSVQAYLFEKKADPRKIGFSGPQYSLPDFAPTLDTFCDALISLRRLTTVSRLLGSFLRVGSAERTFIAIAPCIAKLVQAFGWEALYSPMNALLDRWLKSLRGVGLCYGLVASLAGAAESPLCATIDQPFAVEWIVAMWSRLALVVDALAESDKLYDDATLPRIVFQYSLFLQMYVDQPAQHLSQRWLYNCLPDGVVTKIASFLGPVPTLDELDNYGIFSPVPDMTPGLAAALRLDQRVNAAYLDRVVDDYMAGDFGDYDDDRDFNQELATSLLAVAAATGRFTDVLSELIAGWRFALSLPINAFLRVWPALATADVQRACASALLRIADQLRPDDLVPPEFDFHMLLQDPGTDGPREVVVHQVVATLNFFATFDRAHLVPFQTKWIAAVTQNADAVRTTLCDVIEAVHEHLPTETALVAHLARAYLEATAAADHDAIQRLTDYALLDIEVPSCCELSVGFQEFLHDPVQDEFRVNDIHACDKIGPIVAAHPLQLRVHERTMTRDDDLLWGDDDDYDDDYDDFDDDGGDQLVVSVVTKVRQPGQVSVDVLRSHLARQRNYEKTLARSRRVADILQETTENILQEVTASDDAE
;
A
#
# COMPACT_ATOMS: atom_id res chain seq x y z
N MET A 1 -20.54 22.64 -63.69
CA MET A 1 -19.11 22.98 -63.85
C MET A 1 -18.77 24.12 -62.90
N ALA A 2 -18.20 23.79 -61.74
CA ALA A 2 -17.51 24.71 -60.84
C ALA A 2 -16.60 23.86 -59.95
N ASN A 3 -15.28 24.01 -60.12
CA ASN A 3 -14.25 23.31 -59.38
C ASN A 3 -14.07 23.95 -57.99
N GLY A 4 -14.28 23.19 -56.93
CA GLY A 4 -13.91 23.55 -55.56
C GLY A 4 -12.70 22.75 -55.10
N GLN A 5 -11.50 23.31 -55.21
CA GLN A 5 -10.27 22.75 -54.64
C GLN A 5 -10.23 23.01 -53.12
N ARG A 6 -10.43 21.96 -52.32
CA ARG A 6 -10.07 21.95 -50.89
C ARG A 6 -8.53 21.86 -50.77
N LYS A 7 -7.90 22.92 -50.25
CA LYS A 7 -6.51 22.90 -49.81
C LYS A 7 -6.39 22.08 -48.53
N GLN A 8 -5.84 20.86 -48.63
CA GLN A 8 -5.26 20.15 -47.49
C GLN A 8 -4.02 20.92 -47.02
N GLN A 9 -4.11 21.56 -45.85
CA GLN A 9 -2.94 22.02 -45.12
C GLN A 9 -2.32 20.80 -44.42
N GLN A 10 -1.20 20.32 -44.96
CA GLN A 10 -0.31 19.39 -44.26
C GLN A 10 0.25 20.10 -43.02
N ARG A 11 -0.25 19.72 -41.83
CA ARG A 11 0.40 20.05 -40.55
C ARG A 11 1.70 19.26 -40.48
N ALA A 12 2.83 19.97 -40.48
CA ALA A 12 4.14 19.36 -40.29
C ALA A 12 4.20 18.66 -38.91
N LYS A 13 4.65 17.41 -38.92
CA LYS A 13 4.94 16.58 -37.73
C LYS A 13 5.89 17.37 -36.80
N PRO A 14 5.58 17.55 -35.51
CA PRO A 14 6.52 18.16 -34.58
C PRO A 14 7.77 17.27 -34.45
N PRO A 15 8.98 17.85 -34.33
CA PRO A 15 10.20 17.09 -34.19
C PRO A 15 10.15 16.23 -32.93
N ALA A 16 10.61 14.97 -33.05
CA ALA A 16 10.73 14.02 -31.95
C ALA A 16 11.36 14.71 -30.74
N LYS A 17 10.62 14.76 -29.62
CA LYS A 17 11.08 15.37 -28.37
C LYS A 17 12.38 14.68 -27.96
N ALA A 18 13.49 15.40 -28.03
CA ALA A 18 14.77 14.95 -27.52
C ALA A 18 14.57 14.48 -26.07
N ARG A 19 14.85 13.20 -25.84
CA ARG A 19 14.71 12.52 -24.54
C ARG A 19 15.50 13.36 -23.52
N ARG A 20 14.80 14.12 -22.68
CA ARG A 20 15.43 14.90 -21.62
C ARG A 20 16.19 13.92 -20.74
N VAL A 21 17.51 13.94 -20.82
CA VAL A 21 18.38 13.25 -19.87
C VAL A 21 17.95 13.74 -18.49
N ARG A 22 17.36 12.85 -17.69
CA ARG A 22 17.01 13.18 -16.30
C ARG A 22 18.31 13.64 -15.64
N GLY A 23 18.30 14.85 -15.11
CA GLY A 23 19.41 15.32 -14.27
C GLY A 23 19.63 14.35 -13.10
N PRO A 24 20.85 14.32 -12.52
CA PRO A 24 21.14 13.49 -11.37
C PRO A 24 20.11 13.74 -10.28
N THR A 25 19.48 12.67 -9.83
CA THR A 25 18.43 12.70 -8.82
C THR A 25 18.98 12.93 -7.42
N GLY A 26 20.31 12.90 -7.25
CA GLY A 26 20.98 12.98 -5.95
C GLY A 26 20.95 11.67 -5.18
N LYS A 27 20.26 10.64 -5.69
CA LYS A 27 20.18 9.30 -5.13
C LYS A 27 21.36 8.42 -5.51
N GLU A 28 22.05 8.78 -6.59
CA GLU A 28 23.11 7.99 -7.19
C GLU A 28 24.24 7.68 -6.19
N PRO A 29 24.74 8.64 -5.37
CA PRO A 29 25.79 8.32 -4.39
C PRO A 29 25.33 7.35 -3.29
N PHE A 30 24.05 7.40 -2.91
CA PHE A 30 23.46 6.47 -1.94
C PHE A 30 23.31 5.07 -2.54
N GLU A 31 22.74 4.97 -3.75
CA GLU A 31 22.61 3.71 -4.49
C GLU A 31 23.98 3.08 -4.79
N GLU A 32 24.98 3.89 -5.13
CA GLU A 32 26.37 3.47 -5.29
C GLU A 32 26.96 2.92 -3.98
N ALA A 33 26.74 3.59 -2.84
CA ALA A 33 27.22 3.12 -1.54
C ALA A 33 26.57 1.79 -1.14
N VAL A 34 25.25 1.65 -1.31
CA VAL A 34 24.52 0.39 -1.12
C VAL A 34 25.10 -0.70 -2.04
N GLY A 35 25.32 -0.36 -3.31
CA GLY A 35 25.93 -1.26 -4.29
C GLY A 35 27.36 -1.67 -3.94
N LEU A 36 28.18 -0.78 -3.36
CA LEU A 36 29.55 -1.08 -2.91
C LEU A 36 29.54 -2.02 -1.70
N LEU A 37 28.70 -1.77 -0.70
CA LEU A 37 28.59 -2.59 0.51
C LEU A 37 28.02 -3.98 0.21
N ARG A 38 27.04 -4.06 -0.69
CA ARG A 38 26.51 -5.35 -1.15
C ARG A 38 27.49 -6.09 -2.04
N ARG A 39 28.23 -5.39 -2.91
CA ARG A 39 29.32 -6.01 -3.67
C ARG A 39 30.39 -6.55 -2.74
N SER A 40 30.76 -5.83 -1.69
CA SER A 40 31.65 -6.29 -0.62
C SER A 40 31.15 -7.61 0.01
N ALA A 41 29.86 -7.72 0.31
CA ALA A 41 29.26 -8.96 0.81
C ALA A 41 29.12 -10.09 -0.25
N ALA A 42 29.06 -9.74 -1.55
CA ALA A 42 28.92 -10.66 -2.67
C ALA A 42 30.27 -11.18 -3.23
N HIS A 43 31.40 -10.96 -2.54
CA HIS A 43 32.73 -11.35 -3.01
C HIS A 43 32.96 -12.88 -3.14
N SER A 44 31.99 -13.71 -2.76
CA SER A 44 32.02 -15.13 -3.09
C SER A 44 30.90 -15.48 -4.08
N PRO A 45 31.23 -15.91 -5.32
CA PRO A 45 30.23 -16.35 -6.30
C PRO A 45 29.50 -17.62 -5.84
N THR A 46 30.01 -18.30 -4.81
CA THR A 46 29.44 -19.52 -4.24
C THR A 46 29.16 -19.31 -2.75
N PRO A 47 27.99 -19.72 -2.22
CA PRO A 47 27.66 -19.55 -0.81
C PRO A 47 28.55 -20.43 0.10
N TRP A 48 29.14 -21.50 -0.44
CA TRP A 48 30.06 -22.38 0.26
C TRP A 48 31.03 -23.08 -0.70
N GLY A 49 32.16 -23.54 -0.16
CA GLY A 49 33.12 -24.42 -0.82
C GLY A 49 33.38 -25.67 0.03
N MET A 50 33.51 -26.84 -0.61
CA MET A 50 33.84 -28.10 0.05
C MET A 50 35.00 -28.77 -0.66
N PHE A 51 36.00 -29.22 0.08
CA PHE A 51 37.15 -29.94 -0.47
C PHE A 51 37.81 -30.81 0.60
N GLU A 52 38.64 -31.75 0.15
CA GLU A 52 39.44 -32.61 1.02
C GLU A 52 40.90 -32.20 0.97
N ILE A 53 41.59 -32.22 2.11
CA ILE A 53 43.06 -32.17 2.11
C ILE A 53 43.59 -33.57 1.77
N PRO A 54 44.39 -33.73 0.70
CA PRO A 54 44.76 -35.04 0.16
C PRO A 54 45.64 -35.89 1.09
N HIS A 55 46.35 -35.27 2.03
CA HIS A 55 47.22 -35.95 2.99
C HIS A 55 46.64 -35.83 4.41
N PRO A 56 46.59 -36.93 5.19
CA PRO A 56 46.22 -36.86 6.59
C PRO A 56 47.33 -36.12 7.35
N VAL A 57 47.04 -34.87 7.73
CA VAL A 57 47.94 -34.08 8.57
C VAL A 57 47.26 -33.93 9.92
N GLU A 58 47.92 -34.40 10.98
CA GLU A 58 47.40 -34.28 12.34
C GLU A 58 47.76 -32.90 12.90
N PRO A 59 46.81 -32.19 13.54
CA PRO A 59 47.07 -30.86 14.06
C PRO A 59 48.02 -30.84 15.25
N LEU A 60 48.24 -31.98 15.94
CA LEU A 60 48.87 -32.02 17.26
C LEU A 60 48.23 -30.94 18.15
N LEU A 61 46.97 -31.15 18.51
CA LEU A 61 46.15 -30.20 19.25
C LEU A 61 46.26 -30.47 20.76
N HIS A 62 46.66 -29.46 21.53
CA HIS A 62 46.67 -29.47 22.98
C HIS A 62 45.57 -28.56 23.51
N VAL A 63 44.90 -29.03 24.56
CA VAL A 63 43.87 -28.28 25.29
C VAL A 63 44.42 -28.03 26.68
N ASP A 64 44.43 -26.78 27.15
CA ASP A 64 45.06 -26.38 28.43
C ASP A 64 44.65 -27.20 29.66
N ALA A 65 43.46 -27.81 29.63
CA ALA A 65 42.92 -28.61 30.72
C ALA A 65 43.46 -30.06 30.76
N MET A 66 44.36 -30.42 29.85
CA MET A 66 44.89 -31.77 29.68
C MET A 66 46.41 -31.74 29.64
N ASP A 67 47.06 -32.78 30.19
CA ASP A 67 48.53 -32.89 30.20
C ASP A 67 49.09 -33.56 28.92
N GLU A 68 48.21 -34.01 28.02
CA GLU A 68 48.56 -34.75 26.81
C GLU A 68 47.93 -34.15 25.55
N TRP A 69 48.57 -34.39 24.41
CA TRP A 69 48.03 -34.03 23.09
C TRP A 69 46.82 -34.90 22.74
N LEU A 70 45.82 -34.31 22.08
CA LEU A 70 44.64 -35.04 21.62
C LEU A 70 45.03 -36.01 20.48
N GLY A 71 44.65 -37.28 20.63
CA GLY A 71 44.81 -38.29 19.59
C GLY A 71 43.60 -38.33 18.64
N TRP A 72 43.80 -38.79 17.39
CA TRP A 72 42.74 -38.89 16.39
C TRP A 72 42.64 -40.32 15.83
N PRO A 73 41.45 -40.97 15.86
CA PRO A 73 40.20 -40.49 16.42
C PRO A 73 40.25 -40.35 17.95
N LEU A 74 39.55 -39.34 18.47
CA LEU A 74 39.58 -38.99 19.88
C LEU A 74 39.07 -40.13 20.76
N CYS A 75 39.88 -40.58 21.73
CA CYS A 75 39.47 -41.66 22.62
C CYS A 75 38.41 -41.17 23.64
N LYS A 76 37.61 -42.09 24.18
CA LYS A 76 36.51 -41.75 25.11
C LYS A 76 37.00 -40.97 26.34
N PHE A 77 38.20 -41.26 26.83
CA PHE A 77 38.76 -40.60 28.00
C PHE A 77 39.06 -39.12 27.74
N GLN A 78 39.81 -38.83 26.67
CA GLN A 78 40.11 -37.47 26.25
C GLN A 78 38.84 -36.67 25.93
N ALA A 79 37.87 -37.31 25.26
CA ALA A 79 36.58 -36.70 24.96
C ALA A 79 35.80 -36.27 26.20
N HIS A 80 35.75 -37.12 27.24
CA HIS A 80 35.12 -36.77 28.50
C HIS A 80 35.86 -35.65 29.23
N GLN A 81 37.19 -35.65 29.24
CA GLN A 81 37.96 -34.58 29.87
C GLN A 81 37.70 -33.21 29.22
N VAL A 82 37.70 -33.13 27.89
CA VAL A 82 37.34 -31.90 27.18
C VAL A 82 35.90 -31.48 27.49
N MET A 83 34.97 -32.44 27.51
CA MET A 83 33.56 -32.18 27.80
C MET A 83 33.35 -31.68 29.23
N ASP A 84 34.07 -32.21 30.21
CA ASP A 84 33.98 -31.80 31.61
C ASP A 84 34.58 -30.40 31.84
N ALA A 85 35.69 -30.08 31.15
CA ALA A 85 36.37 -28.80 31.30
C ALA A 85 35.68 -27.64 30.55
N TYR A 86 35.12 -27.88 29.36
CA TYR A 86 34.64 -26.83 28.44
C TYR A 86 33.17 -26.99 28.03
N LYS A 87 32.34 -27.53 28.92
CA LYS A 87 30.92 -27.76 28.67
C LYS A 87 30.18 -26.46 28.33
N ALA A 88 29.73 -26.33 27.10
CA ALA A 88 28.88 -25.21 26.66
C ALA A 88 27.38 -25.54 26.82
N SER A 89 26.99 -26.78 26.51
CA SER A 89 25.63 -27.29 26.73
C SER A 89 25.64 -28.81 26.92
N HIS A 90 24.47 -29.42 27.13
CA HIS A 90 24.40 -30.87 27.31
C HIS A 90 24.86 -31.61 26.03
N GLY A 91 25.99 -32.32 26.13
CA GLY A 91 26.59 -33.06 25.02
C GLY A 91 27.42 -32.21 24.05
N VAL A 92 27.77 -30.98 24.40
CA VAL A 92 28.58 -30.09 23.55
C VAL A 92 29.65 -29.36 24.37
N ALA A 93 30.90 -29.49 23.94
CA ALA A 93 32.03 -28.72 24.46
C ALA A 93 32.54 -27.74 23.40
N ILE A 94 32.83 -26.50 23.80
CA ILE A 94 33.43 -25.47 22.95
C ILE A 94 34.68 -24.97 23.65
N VAL A 95 35.86 -25.28 23.09
CA VAL A 95 37.15 -24.82 23.60
C VAL A 95 37.57 -23.57 22.81
N PRO A 96 37.58 -22.37 23.41
CA PRO A 96 38.00 -21.15 22.72
C PRO A 96 39.45 -21.25 22.23
N ALA A 97 39.80 -20.58 21.13
CA ALA A 97 41.16 -20.58 20.58
C ALA A 97 42.25 -20.19 21.59
N ALA A 98 41.93 -19.35 22.58
CA ALA A 98 42.86 -18.95 23.64
C ALA A 98 43.32 -20.10 24.55
N HIS A 99 42.61 -21.24 24.52
CA HIS A 99 42.90 -22.45 25.31
C HIS A 99 43.39 -23.62 24.45
N LEU A 100 43.75 -23.33 23.20
CA LEU A 100 44.20 -24.31 22.22
C LEU A 100 45.60 -23.96 21.76
N THR A 101 46.46 -24.99 21.73
CA THR A 101 47.80 -24.90 21.14
C THR A 101 47.92 -25.95 20.06
N ILE A 102 48.44 -25.57 18.89
CA ILE A 102 48.67 -26.46 17.73
C ILE A 102 50.18 -26.45 17.47
N GLU A 103 50.86 -27.58 17.71
CA GLU A 103 52.31 -27.73 17.54
C GLU A 103 52.65 -28.75 16.43
N SER A 104 52.15 -28.49 15.23
CA SER A 104 52.46 -29.30 14.05
C SER A 104 52.90 -28.38 12.91
N ASP A 105 54.17 -28.48 12.51
CA ASP A 105 54.71 -27.70 11.39
C ASP A 105 54.08 -28.15 10.06
N ASP A 106 53.85 -29.46 9.91
CA ASP A 106 53.12 -30.03 8.76
C ASP A 106 51.70 -29.47 8.67
N TRP A 107 51.02 -29.30 9.82
CA TRP A 107 49.68 -28.69 9.86
C TRP A 107 49.73 -27.23 9.46
N ARG A 108 50.68 -26.47 9.98
CA ARG A 108 50.86 -25.06 9.61
C ARG A 108 51.16 -24.92 8.12
N GLU A 109 52.04 -25.73 7.58
CA GLU A 109 52.34 -25.76 6.14
C GLU A 109 51.09 -26.12 5.32
N ALA A 110 50.33 -27.14 5.72
CA ALA A 110 49.10 -27.53 5.04
C ALA A 110 48.03 -26.42 5.07
N MET A 111 47.91 -25.68 6.18
CA MET A 111 47.00 -24.55 6.32
C MET A 111 47.43 -23.33 5.50
N ASP A 112 48.72 -23.02 5.46
CA ASP A 112 49.23 -21.86 4.75
C ASP A 112 49.36 -22.07 3.24
N THR A 113 49.56 -23.31 2.78
CA THR A 113 49.73 -23.63 1.37
C THR A 113 48.47 -24.24 0.76
N VAL A 114 48.17 -25.49 1.12
CA VAL A 114 47.12 -26.30 0.48
C VAL A 114 45.72 -25.73 0.74
N MET A 115 45.40 -25.47 2.01
CA MET A 115 44.11 -24.92 2.42
C MET A 115 43.87 -23.53 1.81
N ARG A 116 44.88 -22.65 1.92
CA ARG A 116 44.83 -21.31 1.34
C ARG A 116 44.60 -21.35 -0.17
N GLN A 117 45.30 -22.22 -0.89
CA GLN A 117 45.12 -22.37 -2.34
C GLN A 117 43.69 -22.80 -2.68
N HIS A 118 43.16 -23.82 -1.99
CA HIS A 118 41.78 -24.28 -2.24
C HIS A 118 40.72 -23.22 -1.91
N ILE A 119 40.90 -22.47 -0.81
CA ILE A 119 39.98 -21.37 -0.46
C ILE A 119 40.06 -20.26 -1.51
N ALA A 120 41.26 -19.91 -1.98
CA ALA A 120 41.43 -18.91 -3.04
C ALA A 120 40.74 -19.36 -4.33
N ASP A 121 40.95 -20.60 -4.76
CA ASP A 121 40.40 -21.13 -6.01
C ASP A 121 38.87 -21.32 -5.95
N ALA A 122 38.32 -21.73 -4.81
CA ALA A 122 36.91 -22.11 -4.69
C ALA A 122 36.00 -20.99 -4.14
N PHE A 123 36.56 -20.06 -3.36
CA PHE A 123 35.76 -19.17 -2.51
C PHE A 123 36.16 -17.69 -2.60
N LEU A 124 37.45 -17.35 -2.76
CA LEU A 124 37.98 -15.98 -2.82
C LEU A 124 39.04 -15.80 -3.92
N PRO A 125 38.65 -15.62 -5.19
CA PRO A 125 39.60 -15.63 -6.31
C PRO A 125 40.58 -14.45 -6.33
N GLN A 126 40.33 -13.38 -5.56
CA GLN A 126 41.17 -12.17 -5.53
C GLN A 126 41.20 -11.56 -4.12
N GLY A 127 42.29 -11.78 -3.38
CA GLY A 127 42.50 -11.12 -2.07
C GLY A 127 43.51 -11.85 -1.19
N ALA A 128 44.23 -11.10 -0.35
CA ALA A 128 44.99 -11.68 0.75
C ALA A 128 44.03 -11.94 1.91
N PHE A 129 44.10 -13.11 2.55
CA PHE A 129 43.28 -13.44 3.72
C PHE A 129 44.11 -14.18 4.77
N SER A 130 43.64 -14.24 6.02
CA SER A 130 44.18 -15.13 7.04
C SER A 130 43.10 -16.03 7.62
N LEU A 131 43.57 -17.18 8.14
CA LEU A 131 42.77 -18.11 8.91
C LEU A 131 43.10 -17.90 10.38
N GLN A 132 42.14 -17.39 11.14
CA GLN A 132 42.29 -17.20 12.59
C GLN A 132 41.45 -18.24 13.32
N LEU A 133 42.09 -19.06 14.15
CA LEU A 133 41.37 -20.08 14.91
C LEU A 133 40.33 -19.39 15.82
N SER A 134 39.09 -19.83 15.74
CA SER A 134 37.99 -19.35 16.57
C SER A 134 37.84 -20.22 17.82
N HIS A 135 37.61 -21.51 17.59
CA HIS A 135 37.38 -22.49 18.66
C HIS A 135 37.43 -23.93 18.11
N PHE A 136 37.54 -24.89 19.04
CA PHE A 136 37.38 -26.32 18.81
C PHE A 136 36.04 -26.78 19.37
N VAL A 137 35.32 -27.62 18.62
CA VAL A 137 34.00 -28.14 18.97
C VAL A 137 34.05 -29.65 19.12
N LEU A 138 33.52 -30.14 20.24
CA LEU A 138 33.22 -31.54 20.45
C LEU A 138 31.71 -31.70 20.64
N ASP A 139 31.03 -32.32 19.66
CA ASP A 139 29.58 -32.36 19.56
C ASP A 139 29.07 -33.82 19.55
N PHE A 140 28.29 -34.18 20.58
CA PHE A 140 27.62 -35.48 20.72
C PHE A 140 26.14 -35.43 20.37
N LYS A 141 25.59 -34.22 20.18
CA LYS A 141 24.15 -34.02 20.06
C LYS A 141 23.71 -33.63 18.66
N GLY A 142 24.57 -32.99 17.89
CA GLY A 142 24.19 -32.36 16.62
C GLY A 142 23.67 -30.95 16.86
N SER A 143 24.55 -30.04 17.29
CA SER A 143 24.18 -28.66 17.59
C SER A 143 24.68 -27.69 16.51
N ALA A 144 23.76 -27.01 15.84
CA ALA A 144 24.11 -25.96 14.87
C ALA A 144 24.79 -24.76 15.55
N SER A 145 24.31 -24.38 16.74
CA SER A 145 24.82 -23.20 17.44
C SER A 145 26.27 -23.34 17.90
N SER A 146 26.77 -24.56 18.06
CA SER A 146 28.18 -24.79 18.41
C SER A 146 29.13 -24.66 17.23
N LEU A 147 28.63 -24.70 16.01
CA LEU A 147 29.45 -24.46 14.82
C LEU A 147 29.56 -22.95 14.52
N VAL A 148 28.61 -22.14 14.96
CA VAL A 148 28.62 -20.70 14.68
C VAL A 148 29.59 -19.97 15.61
N PRO A 149 30.60 -19.25 15.09
CA PRO A 149 31.49 -18.47 15.93
C PRO A 149 30.74 -17.41 16.75
N THR A 150 31.03 -17.35 18.06
CA THR A 150 30.35 -16.42 18.99
C THR A 150 30.76 -14.97 18.73
N THR A 151 32.02 -14.73 18.36
CA THR A 151 32.57 -13.43 18.01
C THR A 151 33.17 -13.49 16.63
N ARG A 152 33.06 -12.43 15.82
CA ARG A 152 33.74 -12.34 14.53
C ARG A 152 34.71 -11.16 14.53
N PRO A 153 36.01 -11.38 14.30
CA PRO A 153 36.96 -10.30 14.07
C PRO A 153 36.48 -9.37 12.95
N ALA A 154 36.93 -8.11 12.99
CA ALA A 154 36.69 -7.18 11.89
C ALA A 154 37.19 -7.81 10.58
N ARG A 155 36.45 -7.61 9.48
CA ARG A 155 36.79 -8.11 8.13
C ARG A 155 36.71 -9.63 7.97
N THR A 156 35.97 -10.32 8.84
CA THR A 156 35.62 -11.73 8.63
C THR A 156 34.70 -11.86 7.41
N VAL A 157 35.19 -12.45 6.34
CA VAL A 157 34.46 -12.70 5.08
C VAL A 157 33.88 -14.12 5.00
N GLY A 158 34.11 -14.96 6.00
CA GLY A 158 33.55 -16.32 6.03
C GLY A 158 33.98 -17.10 7.27
N SER A 159 33.65 -18.38 7.29
CA SER A 159 34.14 -19.32 8.32
C SER A 159 34.59 -20.61 7.66
N VAL A 160 35.67 -21.19 8.18
CA VAL A 160 36.24 -22.46 7.70
C VAL A 160 36.09 -23.50 8.79
N TYR A 161 35.57 -24.66 8.41
CA TYR A 161 35.28 -25.79 9.29
C TYR A 161 36.15 -26.95 8.85
N LEU A 162 37.01 -27.42 9.75
CA LEU A 162 37.86 -28.58 9.51
C LEU A 162 37.33 -29.73 10.34
N HIS A 163 36.84 -30.75 9.66
CA HIS A 163 36.31 -31.95 10.28
C HIS A 163 37.45 -32.92 10.59
N LEU A 164 37.71 -33.12 11.88
CA LEU A 164 38.76 -34.01 12.38
C LEU A 164 38.28 -35.46 12.42
N SER A 165 39.20 -36.41 12.31
CA SER A 165 38.88 -37.84 12.34
C SER A 165 38.07 -38.19 13.59
N SER A 166 36.82 -38.58 13.37
CA SER A 166 35.83 -38.81 14.41
C SER A 166 34.83 -39.87 13.97
N MET A 167 34.25 -40.60 14.93
CA MET A 167 33.28 -41.67 14.67
C MET A 167 31.92 -41.26 15.21
N TYR A 168 30.94 -41.07 14.32
CA TYR A 168 29.56 -40.78 14.70
C TYR A 168 28.55 -41.25 13.66
N THR A 169 27.26 -41.29 14.04
CA THR A 169 26.11 -41.59 13.17
C THR A 169 25.02 -40.54 13.42
N GLY A 170 24.31 -40.13 12.37
CA GLY A 170 23.46 -38.92 12.39
C GLY A 170 24.31 -37.66 12.21
N GLY A 171 23.84 -36.51 12.69
CA GLY A 171 24.63 -35.29 12.64
C GLY A 171 24.75 -34.64 11.26
N GLU A 172 23.84 -34.95 10.33
CA GLU A 172 23.86 -34.36 8.98
C GLU A 172 23.85 -32.83 9.06
N VAL A 173 24.73 -32.20 8.29
CA VAL A 173 24.86 -30.73 8.30
C VAL A 173 24.28 -30.21 7.01
N THR A 174 23.18 -29.49 7.09
CA THR A 174 22.53 -28.86 5.92
C THR A 174 22.85 -27.38 5.89
N LEU A 175 23.42 -26.94 4.78
CA LEU A 175 23.79 -25.57 4.47
C LEU A 175 22.65 -24.92 3.69
N THR A 176 22.23 -23.72 4.10
CA THR A 176 21.19 -22.97 3.37
C THR A 176 21.69 -21.57 3.07
N SER A 177 21.73 -21.20 1.77
CA SER A 177 22.16 -19.88 1.32
C SER A 177 21.04 -18.85 1.53
N ALA A 178 21.38 -17.56 1.48
CA ALA A 178 20.39 -16.48 1.51
C ALA A 178 19.39 -16.54 0.32
N GLY A 179 19.76 -17.19 -0.79
CA GLY A 179 18.85 -17.42 -1.93
C GLY A 179 18.02 -18.70 -1.81
N GLY A 180 17.99 -19.35 -0.65
CA GLY A 180 17.23 -20.58 -0.41
C GLY A 180 17.88 -21.86 -0.97
N LEU A 181 19.07 -21.78 -1.56
CA LEU A 181 19.79 -22.97 -2.02
C LEU A 181 20.21 -23.81 -0.81
N THR A 182 19.83 -25.08 -0.78
CA THR A 182 20.20 -26.01 0.29
C THR A 182 21.21 -27.05 -0.19
N ARG A 183 22.19 -27.42 0.65
CA ARG A 183 23.14 -28.52 0.36
C ARG A 183 23.57 -29.23 1.63
N ALA A 184 23.56 -30.57 1.61
CA ALA A 184 24.13 -31.38 2.67
C ALA A 184 25.67 -31.39 2.58
N TRP A 185 26.34 -31.25 3.73
CA TRP A 185 27.76 -31.53 3.87
C TRP A 185 27.94 -33.00 4.24
N GLU A 186 28.17 -33.82 3.22
CA GLU A 186 28.35 -35.27 3.35
C GLU A 186 29.74 -35.59 3.91
N ALA A 187 29.84 -35.69 5.23
CA ALA A 187 31.03 -36.22 5.86
C ALA A 187 31.12 -37.73 5.65
N THR A 188 32.17 -38.21 4.96
CA THR A 188 32.34 -39.65 4.75
C THR A 188 32.64 -40.32 6.10
N LYS A 189 31.97 -41.45 6.37
CA LYS A 189 31.94 -42.10 7.70
C LYS A 189 33.30 -42.61 8.21
N PHE A 190 34.33 -42.56 7.37
CA PHE A 190 35.71 -42.91 7.71
C PHE A 190 36.65 -41.92 7.03
N LEU A 191 36.96 -40.85 7.73
CA LEU A 191 37.88 -39.83 7.25
C LEU A 191 39.33 -40.35 7.33
N THR A 192 39.82 -40.91 6.23
CA THR A 192 41.26 -41.02 5.98
C THR A 192 41.86 -39.68 5.53
N ARG A 193 41.02 -38.67 5.32
CA ARG A 193 41.35 -37.32 4.84
C ARG A 193 40.60 -36.26 5.62
N LEU A 194 41.23 -35.10 5.81
CA LEU A 194 40.60 -33.97 6.45
C LEU A 194 39.60 -33.32 5.48
N GLN A 195 38.34 -33.24 5.88
CA GLN A 195 37.33 -32.52 5.11
C GLN A 195 37.23 -31.07 5.55
N CYS A 196 37.21 -30.18 4.57
CA CYS A 196 37.06 -28.75 4.77
C CYS A 196 35.74 -28.26 4.19
N LEU A 197 35.06 -27.43 4.98
CA LEU A 197 33.90 -26.66 4.55
C LEU A 197 34.20 -25.17 4.76
N VAL A 198 33.98 -24.37 3.72
CA VAL A 198 34.12 -22.91 3.75
C VAL A 198 32.75 -22.32 3.53
N LEU A 199 32.31 -21.43 4.42
CA LEU A 199 30.98 -20.81 4.36
C LEU A 199 31.06 -19.30 4.24
N SER A 200 30.17 -18.76 3.43
CA SER A 200 29.88 -17.34 3.42
C SER A 200 29.21 -16.89 4.72
N PRO A 201 29.30 -15.60 5.09
CA PRO A 201 28.66 -15.08 6.29
C PRO A 201 27.14 -15.16 6.23
N SER A 202 26.57 -15.26 5.02
CA SER A 202 25.14 -15.36 4.73
C SER A 202 24.60 -16.78 4.68
N THR A 203 25.46 -17.81 4.80
CA THR A 203 25.03 -19.21 4.83
C THR A 203 24.65 -19.60 6.25
N THR A 204 23.45 -20.16 6.39
CA THR A 204 22.96 -20.72 7.65
C THR A 204 23.25 -22.22 7.70
N ILE A 205 23.53 -22.72 8.90
CA ILE A 205 23.80 -24.13 9.16
C ILE A 205 22.66 -24.70 9.99
N SER A 206 22.11 -25.83 9.56
CA SER A 206 21.29 -26.70 10.40
C SER A 206 22.01 -28.03 10.57
N VAL A 207 21.80 -28.66 11.72
CA VAL A 207 22.49 -29.89 12.09
C VAL A 207 21.46 -30.84 12.67
N ASP A 208 21.34 -32.02 12.07
CA ASP A 208 20.50 -33.10 12.59
C ASP A 208 21.08 -33.72 13.86
N PRO A 209 20.26 -34.37 14.69
CA PRO A 209 20.77 -35.03 15.88
C PRO A 209 21.84 -36.10 15.58
N ILE A 210 22.91 -36.09 16.37
CA ILE A 210 23.87 -37.20 16.43
C ILE A 210 23.24 -38.29 17.29
N THR A 211 23.10 -39.49 16.72
CA THR A 211 22.47 -40.64 17.38
C THR A 211 23.49 -41.56 18.04
N TYR A 212 24.73 -41.56 17.56
CA TYR A 212 25.82 -42.35 18.12
C TYR A 212 27.16 -41.67 17.88
N GLY A 213 28.08 -41.78 18.84
CA GLY A 213 29.44 -41.26 18.73
C GLY A 213 29.56 -39.76 18.97
N GLN A 214 30.63 -39.16 18.43
CA GLN A 214 30.94 -37.75 18.62
C GLN A 214 31.62 -37.18 17.38
N ARG A 215 31.40 -35.89 17.11
CA ARG A 215 32.02 -35.14 16.02
C ARG A 215 32.99 -34.11 16.58
N ALA A 216 34.17 -34.01 15.98
CA ALA A 216 35.22 -33.07 16.36
C ALA A 216 35.52 -32.11 15.20
N ILE A 217 35.36 -30.81 15.41
CA ILE A 217 35.54 -29.78 14.36
C ILE A 217 36.40 -28.62 14.89
N LEU A 218 37.36 -28.17 14.08
CA LEU A 218 38.01 -26.86 14.27
C LEU A 218 37.29 -25.80 13.44
N VAL A 219 37.00 -24.66 14.04
CA VAL A 219 36.35 -23.54 13.38
C VAL A 219 37.32 -22.36 13.30
N TYR A 220 37.54 -21.86 12.09
CA TYR A 220 38.38 -20.69 11.81
C TYR A 220 37.54 -19.54 11.25
N HIS A 221 37.94 -18.32 11.58
CA HIS A 221 37.54 -17.12 10.85
C HIS A 221 38.35 -17.00 9.57
N LEU A 222 37.66 -16.75 8.46
CA LEU A 222 38.29 -16.33 7.21
C LEU A 222 38.30 -14.80 7.19
N VAL A 223 39.45 -14.19 7.44
CA VAL A 223 39.59 -12.74 7.59
C VAL A 223 40.25 -12.17 6.34
N ASP A 224 39.59 -11.23 5.67
CA ASP A 224 40.18 -10.52 4.53
C ASP A 224 41.25 -9.53 5.02
N GLU A 225 42.47 -9.69 4.52
CA GLU A 225 43.62 -8.83 4.81
C GLU A 225 43.79 -7.72 3.77
N SER A 226 43.08 -7.78 2.63
CA SER A 226 43.10 -6.76 1.57
C SER A 226 42.50 -5.44 2.07
N PRO A 227 43.22 -4.31 2.09
CA PRO A 227 42.70 -3.04 2.61
C PRO A 227 41.34 -2.74 1.97
N SER A 228 40.28 -2.76 2.78
CA SER A 228 38.90 -2.70 2.29
C SER A 228 38.59 -1.30 1.78
N THR A 229 38.94 -1.03 0.53
CA THR A 229 38.57 0.23 -0.15
C THR A 229 37.06 0.39 -0.24
N TYR A 230 36.29 -0.71 -0.30
CA TYR A 230 34.84 -0.68 -0.43
C TYR A 230 34.11 -0.06 0.75
N PHE A 231 34.48 -0.39 1.99
CA PHE A 231 33.85 0.19 3.18
C PHE A 231 34.16 1.69 3.29
N ASP A 232 35.43 2.08 3.12
CA ASP A 232 35.83 3.49 3.19
C ASP A 232 35.23 4.31 2.04
N GLU A 233 35.16 3.74 0.83
CA GLU A 233 34.50 4.35 -0.32
C GLU A 233 33.00 4.49 -0.09
N ALA A 234 32.34 3.46 0.47
CA ALA A 234 30.93 3.53 0.81
C ALA A 234 30.65 4.59 1.88
N VAL A 235 31.49 4.69 2.92
CA VAL A 235 31.42 5.77 3.92
C VAL A 235 31.58 7.12 3.25
N ALA A 236 32.58 7.30 2.36
CA ALA A 236 32.78 8.55 1.65
C ALA A 236 31.58 8.92 0.75
N LYS A 237 30.98 7.94 0.08
CA LYS A 237 29.78 8.12 -0.77
C LYS A 237 28.54 8.44 0.04
N LEU A 238 28.36 7.80 1.20
CA LEU A 238 27.29 8.10 2.16
C LEU A 238 27.45 9.52 2.73
N THR A 239 28.67 9.93 3.07
CA THR A 239 28.96 11.32 3.48
C THR A 239 28.65 12.29 2.34
N ALA A 240 29.05 11.99 1.11
CA ALA A 240 28.74 12.82 -0.05
C ALA A 240 27.23 12.92 -0.33
N ALA A 241 26.49 11.82 -0.18
CA ALA A 241 25.03 11.78 -0.32
C ALA A 241 24.34 12.73 0.67
N SER A 242 24.82 12.78 1.92
CA SER A 242 24.24 13.67 2.94
C SER A 242 24.38 15.16 2.62
N CYS A 243 25.39 15.53 1.82
CA CYS A 243 25.59 16.90 1.36
C CYS A 243 24.63 17.31 0.24
N VAL A 244 24.00 16.34 -0.43
CA VAL A 244 23.04 16.59 -1.52
C VAL A 244 21.65 16.76 -0.90
N ARG A 245 21.23 18.01 -0.71
CA ARG A 245 19.89 18.31 -0.18
C ARG A 245 18.80 17.88 -1.16
N HIS A 246 18.20 16.71 -0.93
CA HIS A 246 17.04 16.29 -1.70
C HIS A 246 15.77 16.95 -1.14
N PRO A 247 14.96 17.66 -1.94
CA PRO A 247 13.76 18.36 -1.47
C PRO A 247 12.59 17.44 -1.05
N VAL A 248 12.79 16.11 -1.01
CA VAL A 248 11.70 15.13 -0.86
C VAL A 248 12.02 14.00 0.14
N PHE A 249 13.28 13.74 0.45
CA PHE A 249 13.64 12.59 1.31
C PHE A 249 14.38 13.08 2.55
N SER A 250 13.69 13.02 3.67
CA SER A 250 14.25 13.15 5.03
C SER A 250 14.47 11.79 5.69
N VAL A 251 13.94 10.71 5.10
CA VAL A 251 13.97 9.35 5.63
C VAL A 251 14.20 8.37 4.48
N GLY A 252 15.26 7.57 4.56
CA GLY A 252 15.55 6.46 3.65
C GLY A 252 15.40 5.13 4.36
N GLY A 253 14.84 4.11 3.70
CA GLY A 253 14.64 2.77 4.27
C GLY A 253 15.38 1.70 3.45
N ILE A 254 16.07 0.76 4.13
CA ILE A 254 16.60 -0.46 3.49
C ILE A 254 16.05 -1.69 4.19
N ARG A 255 15.51 -2.63 3.41
CA ARG A 255 15.05 -3.95 3.89
C ARG A 255 16.24 -4.78 4.35
N LEU A 256 16.13 -5.37 5.56
CA LEU A 256 17.14 -6.29 6.06
C LEU A 256 17.19 -7.58 5.22
N ALA A 257 18.39 -8.12 5.02
CA ALA A 257 18.60 -9.39 4.34
C ALA A 257 18.06 -10.59 5.14
N ALA A 258 17.90 -10.46 6.46
CA ALA A 258 17.26 -11.45 7.32
C ALA A 258 16.32 -10.79 8.34
N PRO A 259 15.25 -11.49 8.79
CA PRO A 259 14.38 -11.01 9.86
C PRO A 259 15.15 -10.70 11.15
N ASN A 260 14.81 -9.59 11.81
CA ASN A 260 15.40 -9.21 13.09
C ASN A 260 14.32 -9.00 14.15
N PRO A 261 13.70 -10.07 14.68
CA PRO A 261 12.55 -9.98 15.59
C PRO A 261 12.86 -9.28 16.92
N THR A 262 14.14 -9.16 17.25
CA THR A 262 14.62 -8.49 18.47
C THR A 262 15.02 -7.04 18.23
N LEU A 263 15.07 -6.59 16.97
CA LEU A 263 15.64 -5.30 16.55
C LEU A 263 17.07 -5.05 17.05
N SER A 264 17.78 -6.11 17.46
CA SER A 264 19.10 -6.01 18.04
C SER A 264 20.15 -5.88 16.94
N ARG A 265 21.10 -4.95 17.14
CA ARG A 265 22.28 -4.79 16.28
C ARG A 265 23.02 -6.11 16.06
N ASP A 266 23.11 -6.94 17.10
CA ASP A 266 23.88 -8.19 17.10
C ASP A 266 23.18 -9.31 16.31
N LYS A 267 21.92 -9.10 15.93
CA LYS A 267 21.12 -10.02 15.12
C LYS A 267 21.02 -9.58 13.66
N LEU A 268 21.65 -8.47 13.28
CA LEU A 268 21.73 -8.07 11.87
C LEU A 268 22.55 -9.08 11.09
N ALA A 269 22.10 -9.41 9.87
CA ALA A 269 22.92 -10.18 8.96
C ALA A 269 24.23 -9.41 8.68
N PRO A 270 25.35 -10.09 8.39
CA PRO A 270 26.64 -9.43 8.20
C PRO A 270 26.61 -8.27 7.19
N VAL A 271 25.87 -8.42 6.08
CA VAL A 271 25.68 -7.36 5.08
C VAL A 271 24.92 -6.15 5.64
N ASP A 272 23.88 -6.37 6.44
CA ASP A 272 23.10 -5.31 7.06
C ASP A 272 23.88 -4.62 8.18
N LEU A 273 24.70 -5.38 8.91
CA LEU A 273 25.56 -4.87 9.97
C LEU A 273 26.66 -3.97 9.40
N ASP A 274 27.30 -4.37 8.31
CA ASP A 274 28.32 -3.56 7.64
C ASP A 274 27.70 -2.31 6.99
N PHE A 275 26.47 -2.42 6.49
CA PHE A 275 25.71 -1.26 6.04
C PHE A 275 25.40 -0.28 7.19
N ALA A 276 24.88 -0.79 8.31
CA ALA A 276 24.65 0.01 9.50
C ALA A 276 25.95 0.65 10.04
N ARG A 277 27.07 -0.07 10.00
CA ARG A 277 28.38 0.47 10.38
C ARG A 277 28.84 1.59 9.44
N ALA A 278 28.64 1.45 8.13
CA ALA A 278 29.00 2.48 7.16
C ALA A 278 28.18 3.76 7.35
N LEU A 279 26.87 3.63 7.61
CA LEU A 279 26.00 4.76 7.97
C LEU A 279 26.45 5.44 9.27
N LEU A 280 26.76 4.66 10.31
CA LEU A 280 27.24 5.21 11.58
C LEU A 280 28.62 5.88 11.44
N ALA A 281 29.51 5.31 10.62
CA ALA A 281 30.86 5.81 10.40
C ALA A 281 30.91 7.09 9.55
N SER A 282 29.93 7.31 8.67
CA SER A 282 29.82 8.58 7.93
C SER A 282 29.52 9.77 8.86
N GLY A 283 28.93 9.50 10.03
CA GLY A 283 28.53 10.52 10.99
C GLY A 283 27.43 11.46 10.49
N ALA A 284 26.81 11.12 9.36
CA ALA A 284 25.84 11.97 8.68
C ALA A 284 24.38 11.53 8.87
N TYR A 285 24.15 10.36 9.48
CA TYR A 285 22.85 9.72 9.57
C TYR A 285 22.55 9.24 10.99
N ASP A 286 21.28 9.33 11.37
CA ASP A 286 20.73 8.66 12.55
C ASP A 286 20.21 7.28 12.12
N VAL A 287 20.64 6.21 12.79
CA VAL A 287 20.39 4.84 12.32
C VAL A 287 19.60 4.05 13.35
N VAL A 288 18.45 3.50 12.94
CA VAL A 288 17.59 2.67 13.79
C VAL A 288 17.16 1.40 13.04
N VAL A 289 16.80 0.34 13.74
CA VAL A 289 16.18 -0.87 13.17
C VAL A 289 14.70 -0.84 13.53
N ALA A 290 13.81 -0.97 12.54
CA ALA A 290 12.37 -0.86 12.73
C ALA A 290 11.60 -2.08 12.18
N GLU A 291 10.49 -2.41 12.81
CA GLU A 291 9.48 -3.38 12.38
C GLU A 291 8.20 -2.66 11.91
N HIS A 292 7.55 -3.19 10.87
CA HIS A 292 6.35 -2.60 10.24
C HIS A 292 5.12 -3.50 10.34
N GLU A 293 3.93 -2.90 10.34
CA GLU A 293 2.63 -3.60 10.51
C GLU A 293 2.17 -4.40 9.27
N LYS A 294 2.49 -3.94 8.05
CA LYS A 294 2.06 -4.59 6.80
C LYS A 294 3.24 -5.01 5.92
N ASN A 295 3.03 -6.06 5.12
CA ASN A 295 3.94 -6.50 4.07
C ASN A 295 4.17 -5.37 3.05
N PHE A 296 5.43 -5.07 2.81
CA PHE A 296 5.87 -4.03 1.87
C PHE A 296 5.88 -4.62 0.44
N ASP A 297 4.71 -4.81 -0.18
CA ASP A 297 4.64 -5.21 -1.60
C ASP A 297 4.65 -3.98 -2.52
N LEU A 298 5.85 -3.47 -2.78
CA LEU A 298 6.13 -2.25 -3.54
C LEU A 298 6.03 -2.40 -5.08
N PHE A 299 5.54 -3.53 -5.59
CA PHE A 299 5.55 -3.84 -7.03
C PHE A 299 4.15 -4.03 -7.64
N GLY A 300 3.09 -3.65 -6.93
CA GLY A 300 1.78 -3.43 -7.55
C GLY A 300 1.80 -2.16 -8.39
N VAL A 301 1.56 -2.29 -9.69
CA VAL A 301 1.40 -1.18 -10.64
C VAL A 301 0.37 -0.18 -10.08
N GLY A 302 0.80 1.05 -9.78
CA GLY A 302 -0.09 2.19 -9.47
C GLY A 302 -0.30 2.55 -7.99
N GLY A 303 0.04 1.71 -7.01
CA GLY A 303 -0.25 1.98 -5.60
C GLY A 303 0.87 2.72 -4.86
N THR A 304 0.62 3.91 -4.31
CA THR A 304 1.48 4.55 -3.29
C THR A 304 1.24 3.93 -1.91
N GLY A 305 1.35 2.60 -1.79
CA GLY A 305 1.02 1.86 -0.57
C GLY A 305 1.94 2.22 0.60
N TYR A 306 1.54 3.19 1.41
CA TYR A 306 2.21 3.59 2.65
C TYR A 306 1.70 2.73 3.81
N SER A 307 2.61 2.07 4.54
CA SER A 307 2.32 1.73 5.95
C SER A 307 2.90 2.84 6.81
N SER A 308 2.03 3.68 7.38
CA SER A 308 2.43 4.83 8.20
C SER A 308 2.89 4.45 9.61
N LYS A 309 2.84 3.18 9.98
CA LYS A 309 3.00 2.76 11.38
C LYS A 309 4.18 1.82 11.58
N LEU A 310 5.18 2.31 12.31
CA LEU A 310 6.25 1.50 12.90
C LEU A 310 5.69 0.77 14.12
N LEU A 311 5.85 -0.56 14.19
CA LEU A 311 5.43 -1.35 15.35
C LEU A 311 6.42 -1.24 16.50
N ARG A 312 7.71 -1.40 16.19
CA ARG A 312 8.82 -1.36 17.15
C ARG A 312 10.04 -0.75 16.47
N VAL A 313 10.84 -0.01 17.24
CA VAL A 313 12.08 0.61 16.74
C VAL A 313 13.17 0.51 17.80
N GLN A 314 14.40 0.25 17.38
CA GLN A 314 15.59 0.25 18.23
C GLN A 314 16.69 1.07 17.58
N ALA A 315 17.14 2.12 18.27
CA ALA A 315 18.26 2.91 17.81
C ALA A 315 19.59 2.15 17.93
N LEU A 316 20.46 2.31 16.93
CA LEU A 316 21.80 1.71 16.93
C LEU A 316 22.86 2.60 17.61
N ARG A 317 22.49 3.83 17.96
CA ARG A 317 23.22 4.80 18.77
C ARG A 317 22.22 5.61 19.61
N GLU A 318 22.67 6.21 20.71
CA GLU A 318 21.85 7.19 21.44
C GLU A 318 21.37 8.31 20.49
N LEU A 319 20.06 8.43 20.35
CA LEU A 319 19.42 9.47 19.54
C LEU A 319 19.23 10.75 20.38
N PRO A 320 19.21 11.93 19.76
CA PRO A 320 18.76 13.15 20.43
C PRO A 320 17.36 12.93 21.02
N ALA A 321 17.09 13.45 22.23
CA ALA A 321 15.81 13.26 22.92
C ALA A 321 14.59 13.63 22.04
N ALA A 322 14.71 14.70 21.25
CA ALA A 322 13.67 15.11 20.31
C ALA A 322 13.37 14.08 19.20
N VAL A 323 14.33 13.23 18.81
CA VAL A 323 14.10 12.13 17.86
C VAL A 323 13.59 10.90 18.61
N ALA A 324 14.16 10.63 19.79
CA ALA A 324 13.76 9.54 20.69
C ALA A 324 12.25 9.59 21.03
N ASP A 325 11.76 10.78 21.38
CA ASP A 325 10.38 10.99 21.85
C ASP A 325 9.35 10.91 20.72
N ASN A 326 9.77 11.11 19.46
CA ASN A 326 8.88 11.17 18.30
C ASN A 326 8.88 9.91 17.43
N LEU A 327 9.77 8.94 17.67
CA LEU A 327 9.87 7.68 16.91
C LEU A 327 8.52 6.94 16.71
N PRO A 328 7.63 6.82 17.72
CA PRO A 328 6.36 6.10 17.55
C PRO A 328 5.38 6.80 16.61
N SER A 329 5.55 8.11 16.40
CA SER A 329 4.68 8.95 15.56
C SER A 329 5.20 9.14 14.13
N VAL A 330 6.36 8.57 13.80
CA VAL A 330 6.99 8.78 12.50
C VAL A 330 6.37 7.85 11.47
N SER A 331 5.58 8.44 10.57
CA SER A 331 5.17 7.81 9.32
C SER A 331 6.34 7.81 8.35
N VAL A 332 6.99 6.65 8.21
CA VAL A 332 8.13 6.48 7.30
C VAL A 332 7.64 6.37 5.86
N GLN A 333 7.80 7.44 5.07
CA GLN A 333 7.77 7.35 3.61
C GLN A 333 9.11 6.76 3.11
N ALA A 334 9.38 5.49 3.43
CA ALA A 334 10.58 4.83 2.93
C ALA A 334 10.41 4.57 1.44
N TYR A 335 11.17 5.27 0.61
CA TYR A 335 11.43 4.83 -0.75
C TYR A 335 12.50 3.75 -0.67
N LEU A 336 12.11 2.48 -0.84
CA LEU A 336 13.06 1.41 -1.09
C LEU A 336 13.69 1.65 -2.47
N PHE A 337 15.01 1.78 -2.52
CA PHE A 337 15.76 2.10 -3.73
C PHE A 337 15.89 0.92 -4.71
N GLU A 338 15.11 -0.15 -4.54
CA GLU A 338 15.16 -1.34 -5.39
C GLU A 338 14.06 -1.33 -6.44
N LYS A 339 14.41 -0.98 -7.68
CA LYS A 339 13.48 -1.04 -8.82
C LYS A 339 13.28 -2.44 -9.43
N LYS A 340 14.01 -3.48 -8.99
CA LYS A 340 14.21 -4.70 -9.79
C LYS A 340 14.00 -6.05 -9.09
N ALA A 341 13.67 -6.11 -7.80
CA ALA A 341 13.49 -7.38 -7.10
C ALA A 341 12.00 -7.69 -6.94
N ASP A 342 11.44 -8.53 -7.82
CA ASP A 342 10.09 -9.06 -7.69
C ASP A 342 9.95 -9.89 -6.40
N PRO A 343 9.17 -9.45 -5.40
CA PRO A 343 9.05 -10.12 -4.10
C PRO A 343 8.34 -11.48 -4.17
N ARG A 344 7.54 -11.71 -5.22
CA ARG A 344 6.74 -12.94 -5.37
C ARG A 344 7.60 -14.19 -5.49
N LYS A 345 8.88 -14.04 -5.88
CA LYS A 345 9.82 -15.16 -6.07
C LYS A 345 10.48 -15.68 -4.78
N ILE A 346 10.33 -15.00 -3.64
CA ILE A 346 11.09 -15.34 -2.41
C ILE A 346 10.21 -15.97 -1.31
N GLY A 347 8.90 -16.17 -1.55
CA GLY A 347 8.04 -17.06 -0.75
C GLY A 347 7.96 -16.77 0.76
N PHE A 348 8.18 -15.52 1.19
CA PHE A 348 8.23 -15.17 2.62
C PHE A 348 6.98 -14.41 3.08
N SER A 349 6.26 -14.93 4.08
CA SER A 349 4.99 -14.41 4.61
C SER A 349 5.07 -13.85 6.05
N GLY A 350 6.25 -13.42 6.52
CA GLY A 350 6.46 -12.89 7.88
C GLY A 350 6.70 -11.36 7.98
N PRO A 351 6.74 -10.79 9.20
CA PRO A 351 6.97 -9.35 9.44
C PRO A 351 8.31 -8.88 8.84
N GLN A 352 8.31 -7.68 8.25
CA GLN A 352 9.46 -7.11 7.54
C GLN A 352 10.14 -5.99 8.35
N TYR A 353 11.47 -5.88 8.21
CA TYR A 353 12.32 -4.99 9.00
C TYR A 353 13.13 -4.04 8.11
N SER A 354 13.31 -2.79 8.54
CA SER A 354 14.11 -1.80 7.79
C SER A 354 14.97 -0.88 8.66
N LEU A 355 15.95 -0.21 8.04
CA LEU A 355 16.73 0.89 8.63
C LEU A 355 16.22 2.27 8.16
N PRO A 356 15.49 3.07 8.97
CA PRO A 356 15.18 4.47 8.65
C PRO A 356 16.29 5.47 9.06
N ASP A 357 16.33 6.61 8.35
CA ASP A 357 17.13 7.82 8.60
C ASP A 357 16.21 9.03 8.92
N PHE A 358 16.65 10.11 9.57
CA PHE A 358 15.76 11.21 10.02
C PHE A 358 16.22 12.61 9.60
N ALA A 359 15.28 13.43 9.11
CA ALA A 359 15.36 14.89 9.19
C ALA A 359 14.21 15.42 10.07
N PRO A 360 14.41 16.49 10.86
CA PRO A 360 13.40 17.01 11.78
C PRO A 360 12.12 17.42 11.04
N THR A 361 10.96 17.21 11.67
CA THR A 361 9.68 17.65 11.12
C THR A 361 9.67 19.18 10.94
N LEU A 362 8.88 19.67 9.99
CA LEU A 362 8.72 21.12 9.78
C LEU A 362 8.29 21.82 11.09
N ASP A 363 7.47 21.16 11.91
CA ASP A 363 7.02 21.69 13.18
C ASP A 363 8.17 21.94 14.17
N THR A 364 9.05 20.95 14.34
CA THR A 364 10.27 21.09 15.18
C THR A 364 11.19 22.20 14.67
N PHE A 365 11.29 22.36 13.35
CA PHE A 365 12.05 23.46 12.76
C PHE A 365 11.44 24.82 13.08
N CYS A 366 10.11 24.94 13.02
CA CYS A 366 9.41 26.18 13.37
C CYS A 366 9.56 26.50 14.86
N ASP A 367 9.47 25.51 15.76
CA ASP A 367 9.71 25.67 17.19
C ASP A 367 11.15 26.14 17.50
N ALA A 368 12.13 25.60 16.77
CA ALA A 368 13.51 26.04 16.87
C ALA A 368 13.69 27.50 16.40
N LEU A 369 13.04 27.90 15.31
CA LEU A 369 13.08 29.29 14.83
C LEU A 369 12.45 30.26 15.83
N ILE A 370 11.32 29.88 16.43
CA ILE A 370 10.65 30.63 17.49
C ILE A 370 11.57 30.78 18.70
N SER A 371 12.17 29.68 19.16
CA SER A 371 13.09 29.66 20.30
C SER A 371 14.33 30.56 20.07
N LEU A 372 14.85 30.58 18.84
CA LEU A 372 15.98 31.41 18.46
C LEU A 372 15.62 32.88 18.22
N ARG A 373 14.33 33.23 18.17
CA ARG A 373 13.80 34.59 17.93
C ARG A 373 14.41 35.29 16.69
N ARG A 374 14.71 34.53 15.63
CA ARG A 374 15.35 35.07 14.41
C ARG A 374 14.33 35.47 13.35
N LEU A 375 13.75 36.66 13.51
CA LEU A 375 12.77 37.21 12.56
C LEU A 375 13.27 37.18 11.11
N THR A 376 14.52 37.57 10.84
CA THR A 376 15.06 37.58 9.47
C THR A 376 15.11 36.20 8.82
N THR A 377 15.33 35.14 9.61
CA THR A 377 15.31 33.75 9.11
C THR A 377 13.89 33.31 8.81
N VAL A 378 12.94 33.64 9.68
CA VAL A 378 11.50 33.37 9.49
C VAL A 378 10.98 34.12 8.26
N SER A 379 11.32 35.40 8.11
CA SER A 379 10.97 36.20 6.95
C SER A 379 11.48 35.60 5.63
N ARG A 380 12.71 35.06 5.62
CA ARG A 380 13.25 34.36 4.43
C ARG A 380 12.55 33.02 4.21
N LEU A 381 12.26 32.27 5.27
CA LEU A 381 11.56 31.00 5.19
C LEU A 381 10.20 31.17 4.50
N LEU A 382 9.35 32.06 5.04
CA LEU A 382 8.03 32.36 4.49
C LEU A 382 8.17 33.02 3.11
N GLY A 383 8.97 34.08 3.01
CA GLY A 383 9.06 34.90 1.81
C GLY A 383 9.72 34.20 0.61
N SER A 384 10.60 33.21 0.82
CA SER A 384 11.43 32.66 -0.27
C SER A 384 11.49 31.14 -0.36
N PHE A 385 11.38 30.42 0.75
CA PHE A 385 11.66 28.98 0.79
C PHE A 385 10.43 28.08 0.80
N LEU A 386 9.36 28.46 1.50
CA LEU A 386 8.15 27.62 1.56
C LEU A 386 7.45 27.59 0.20
N ARG A 387 7.45 26.41 -0.43
CA ARG A 387 6.79 26.16 -1.71
C ARG A 387 5.69 25.13 -1.49
N VAL A 388 4.51 25.38 -2.04
CA VAL A 388 3.49 24.34 -2.17
C VAL A 388 3.98 23.35 -3.23
N GLY A 389 4.19 22.10 -2.84
CA GLY A 389 4.42 21.01 -3.78
C GLY A 389 3.12 20.63 -4.51
N SER A 390 3.20 19.72 -5.48
CA SER A 390 1.99 19.17 -6.11
C SER A 390 1.17 18.25 -5.20
N ALA A 391 1.54 18.08 -3.92
CA ALA A 391 0.85 17.24 -2.97
C ALA A 391 0.14 18.08 -1.90
N GLU A 392 -1.17 17.82 -1.70
CA GLU A 392 -2.01 18.51 -0.71
C GLU A 392 -1.50 18.33 0.71
N ARG A 393 -0.97 17.15 1.00
CA ARG A 393 -0.38 16.80 2.29
C ARG A 393 0.74 17.75 2.72
N THR A 394 1.52 18.26 1.77
CA THR A 394 2.56 19.25 2.08
C THR A 394 1.95 20.55 2.61
N PHE A 395 0.79 20.95 2.07
CA PHE A 395 0.10 22.16 2.52
C PHE A 395 -0.47 22.02 3.93
N ILE A 396 -1.13 20.90 4.20
CA ILE A 396 -1.68 20.58 5.53
C ILE A 396 -0.59 20.63 6.61
N ALA A 397 0.65 20.23 6.29
CA ALA A 397 1.77 20.34 7.22
C ALA A 397 2.33 21.77 7.36
N ILE A 398 2.23 22.61 6.32
CA ILE A 398 2.78 23.97 6.31
C ILE A 398 1.86 24.95 7.05
N ALA A 399 0.54 24.85 6.90
CA ALA A 399 -0.40 25.81 7.47
C ALA A 399 -0.26 25.98 9.00
N PRO A 400 -0.15 24.91 9.83
CA PRO A 400 0.09 25.04 11.26
C PRO A 400 1.40 25.76 11.60
N CYS A 401 2.48 25.52 10.85
CA CYS A 401 3.74 26.23 11.05
C CYS A 401 3.59 27.73 10.73
N ILE A 402 2.86 28.10 9.67
CA ILE A 402 2.59 29.52 9.36
C ILE A 402 1.86 30.18 10.54
N ALA A 403 0.78 29.57 11.04
CA ALA A 403 0.04 30.10 12.18
C ALA A 403 0.92 30.25 13.43
N LYS A 404 1.72 29.23 13.77
CA LYS A 404 2.69 29.28 14.88
C LYS A 404 3.70 30.43 14.73
N LEU A 405 4.28 30.60 13.54
CA LEU A 405 5.25 31.66 13.26
C LEU A 405 4.59 33.04 13.35
N VAL A 406 3.39 33.21 12.81
CA VAL A 406 2.65 34.47 12.93
C VAL A 406 2.33 34.75 14.39
N GLN A 407 1.84 33.78 15.14
CA GLN A 407 1.54 33.91 16.56
C GLN A 407 2.76 34.36 17.38
N ALA A 408 3.95 33.82 17.07
CA ALA A 408 5.18 34.09 17.80
C ALA A 408 5.85 35.42 17.43
N PHE A 409 5.82 35.83 16.16
CA PHE A 409 6.57 37.00 15.67
C PHE A 409 5.71 38.23 15.39
N GLY A 410 4.39 38.10 15.39
CA GLY A 410 3.45 39.17 15.05
C GLY A 410 3.20 39.26 13.54
N TRP A 411 1.94 39.43 13.15
CA TRP A 411 1.55 39.55 11.74
C TRP A 411 2.19 40.78 11.07
N GLU A 412 2.38 41.90 11.80
CA GLU A 412 2.99 43.13 11.26
C GLU A 412 4.41 42.87 10.73
N ALA A 413 5.22 42.17 11.51
CA ALA A 413 6.60 41.84 11.15
C ALA A 413 6.68 40.85 9.98
N LEU A 414 5.66 40.01 9.82
CA LEU A 414 5.57 38.99 8.78
C LEU A 414 4.70 39.40 7.59
N TYR A 415 4.12 40.60 7.57
CA TYR A 415 3.23 41.09 6.52
C TYR A 415 3.86 40.98 5.12
N SER A 416 5.07 41.54 4.95
CA SER A 416 5.79 41.51 3.67
C SER A 416 6.20 40.08 3.25
N PRO A 417 6.82 39.26 4.13
CA PRO A 417 7.07 37.85 3.85
C PRO A 417 5.84 37.02 3.46
N MET A 418 4.70 37.27 4.12
CA MET A 418 3.44 36.58 3.84
C MET A 418 2.87 36.98 2.49
N ASN A 419 2.91 38.27 2.13
CA ASN A 419 2.52 38.69 0.79
C ASN A 419 3.40 38.06 -0.30
N ALA A 420 4.72 37.98 -0.07
CA ALA A 420 5.63 37.30 -1.01
C ALA A 420 5.38 35.78 -1.10
N LEU A 421 4.94 35.15 -0.01
CA LEU A 421 4.49 33.76 0.01
C LEU A 421 3.22 33.59 -0.85
N LEU A 422 2.19 34.40 -0.59
CA LEU A 422 0.93 34.38 -1.31
C LEU A 422 1.16 34.62 -2.81
N ASP A 423 1.92 35.66 -3.20
CA ASP A 423 2.23 35.96 -4.60
C ASP A 423 2.91 34.81 -5.35
N ARG A 424 3.69 34.01 -4.63
CA ARG A 424 4.34 32.85 -5.22
C ARG A 424 3.33 31.71 -5.41
N TRP A 425 2.45 31.51 -4.44
CA TRP A 425 1.47 30.43 -4.46
C TRP A 425 0.32 30.73 -5.42
N LEU A 426 -0.07 31.99 -5.56
CA LEU A 426 -1.12 32.48 -6.47
C LEU A 426 -0.78 32.34 -7.96
N LYS A 427 0.39 31.82 -8.31
CA LYS A 427 0.79 31.54 -9.70
C LYS A 427 0.19 30.26 -10.27
N SER A 428 -0.48 29.44 -9.46
CA SER A 428 -1.20 28.25 -9.91
C SER A 428 -2.63 28.27 -9.39
N LEU A 429 -3.57 27.71 -10.16
CA LEU A 429 -5.00 27.61 -9.81
C LEU A 429 -5.18 26.94 -8.44
N ARG A 430 -4.54 25.79 -8.25
CA ARG A 430 -4.51 25.10 -6.95
C ARG A 430 -3.99 25.99 -5.82
N GLY A 431 -2.94 26.77 -6.07
CA GLY A 431 -2.37 27.64 -5.05
C GLY A 431 -3.33 28.76 -4.63
N VAL A 432 -4.20 29.23 -5.53
CA VAL A 432 -5.31 30.15 -5.20
C VAL A 432 -6.24 29.51 -4.19
N GLY A 433 -6.77 28.33 -4.48
CA GLY A 433 -7.70 27.62 -3.57
C GLY A 433 -7.10 27.35 -2.19
N LEU A 434 -5.83 26.92 -2.15
CA LEU A 434 -5.10 26.70 -0.90
C LEU A 434 -4.90 28.00 -0.10
N CYS A 435 -4.56 29.11 -0.76
CA CYS A 435 -4.43 30.41 -0.10
C CYS A 435 -5.75 30.88 0.52
N TYR A 436 -6.89 30.68 -0.16
CA TYR A 436 -8.22 30.96 0.42
C TYR A 436 -8.47 30.14 1.68
N GLY A 437 -8.22 28.83 1.63
CA GLY A 437 -8.36 27.95 2.79
C GLY A 437 -7.44 28.35 3.96
N LEU A 438 -6.20 28.75 3.68
CA LEU A 438 -5.29 29.26 4.71
C LEU A 438 -5.80 30.55 5.34
N VAL A 439 -6.20 31.55 4.55
CA VAL A 439 -6.67 32.85 5.09
C VAL A 439 -7.93 32.66 5.92
N ALA A 440 -8.88 31.83 5.47
CA ALA A 440 -10.07 31.48 6.25
C ALA A 440 -9.74 30.72 7.54
N SER A 441 -8.73 29.82 7.52
CA SER A 441 -8.28 29.10 8.71
C SER A 441 -7.60 30.02 9.73
N LEU A 442 -6.73 30.93 9.27
CA LEU A 442 -6.07 31.93 10.12
C LEU A 442 -7.08 32.88 10.78
N ALA A 443 -8.18 33.17 10.09
CA ALA A 443 -9.31 33.94 10.64
C ALA A 443 -10.17 33.15 11.64
N GLY A 444 -10.04 31.82 11.70
CA GLY A 444 -10.97 30.96 12.43
C GLY A 444 -12.37 30.87 11.80
N ALA A 445 -12.49 31.23 10.52
CA ALA A 445 -13.75 31.22 9.79
C ALA A 445 -13.99 29.91 9.02
N ALA A 446 -12.93 29.13 8.76
CA ALA A 446 -13.04 27.88 8.03
C ALA A 446 -13.74 26.79 8.87
N GLU A 447 -14.65 26.05 8.24
CA GLU A 447 -15.32 24.91 8.86
C GLU A 447 -14.36 23.78 9.25
N SER A 448 -13.40 23.49 8.37
CA SER A 448 -12.33 22.52 8.61
C SER A 448 -10.99 23.26 8.61
N PRO A 449 -10.61 23.88 9.74
CA PRO A 449 -9.44 24.76 9.78
C PRO A 449 -8.15 23.98 9.56
N LEU A 450 -7.31 24.48 8.66
CA LEU A 450 -5.99 23.91 8.34
C LEU A 450 -4.92 24.25 9.38
N CYS A 451 -5.18 25.26 10.22
CA CYS A 451 -4.29 25.74 11.25
C CYS A 451 -5.07 26.48 12.35
N ALA A 452 -4.42 26.75 13.47
CA ALA A 452 -5.02 27.50 14.56
C ALA A 452 -5.31 28.96 14.16
N THR A 453 -6.41 29.51 14.68
CA THR A 453 -6.77 30.93 14.55
C THR A 453 -5.69 31.82 15.15
N ILE A 454 -5.43 32.95 14.50
CA ILE A 454 -4.51 33.96 15.04
C ILE A 454 -5.27 34.85 16.02
N ASP A 455 -4.80 34.87 17.26
CA ASP A 455 -5.27 35.78 18.29
C ASP A 455 -4.22 36.87 18.53
N GLN A 456 -4.29 37.92 17.70
CA GLN A 456 -3.42 39.10 17.77
C GLN A 456 -4.21 40.39 17.54
N PRO A 457 -3.78 41.52 18.14
CA PRO A 457 -4.39 42.82 17.86
C PRO A 457 -4.38 43.13 16.38
N PHE A 458 -5.49 43.67 15.85
CA PHE A 458 -5.59 44.11 14.46
C PHE A 458 -5.46 43.02 13.40
N ALA A 459 -5.47 41.73 13.78
CA ALA A 459 -5.40 40.62 12.84
C ALA A 459 -6.52 40.67 11.79
N VAL A 460 -7.71 41.16 12.16
CA VAL A 460 -8.84 41.34 11.24
C VAL A 460 -8.51 42.22 10.03
N GLU A 461 -7.71 43.29 10.19
CA GLU A 461 -7.34 44.15 9.06
C GLU A 461 -6.37 43.44 8.11
N TRP A 462 -5.50 42.60 8.67
CA TRP A 462 -4.57 41.80 7.89
C TRP A 462 -5.27 40.66 7.12
N ILE A 463 -6.22 39.97 7.75
CA ILE A 463 -7.07 38.97 7.10
C ILE A 463 -7.82 39.59 5.92
N VAL A 464 -8.46 40.74 6.14
CA VAL A 464 -9.19 41.46 5.09
C VAL A 464 -8.26 41.87 3.95
N ALA A 465 -7.08 42.43 4.25
CA ALA A 465 -6.10 42.78 3.22
C ALA A 465 -5.61 41.58 2.39
N MET A 466 -5.38 40.42 3.04
CA MET A 466 -5.03 39.19 2.32
C MET A 466 -6.19 38.72 1.44
N TRP A 467 -7.42 38.74 1.95
CA TRP A 467 -8.60 38.37 1.17
C TRP A 467 -8.82 39.28 -0.03
N SER A 468 -8.71 40.61 0.11
CA SER A 468 -8.81 41.54 -1.03
C SER A 468 -7.76 41.21 -2.11
N ARG A 469 -6.53 40.83 -1.70
CA ARG A 469 -5.49 40.41 -2.64
C ARG A 469 -5.88 39.13 -3.39
N LEU A 470 -6.48 38.16 -2.71
CA LEU A 470 -6.96 36.93 -3.33
C LEU A 470 -8.11 37.19 -4.30
N ALA A 471 -9.05 38.07 -3.93
CA ALA A 471 -10.18 38.45 -4.77
C ALA A 471 -9.71 39.08 -6.10
N LEU A 472 -8.73 39.99 -6.06
CA LEU A 472 -8.13 40.58 -7.26
C LEU A 472 -7.47 39.55 -8.20
N VAL A 473 -6.89 38.48 -7.65
CA VAL A 473 -6.31 37.41 -8.47
C VAL A 473 -7.40 36.57 -9.12
N VAL A 474 -8.48 36.27 -8.41
CA VAL A 474 -9.64 35.55 -8.98
C VAL A 474 -10.28 36.38 -10.10
N ASP A 475 -10.46 37.68 -9.88
CA ASP A 475 -10.97 38.60 -10.89
C ASP A 475 -10.12 38.57 -12.18
N ALA A 476 -8.80 38.70 -12.04
CA ALA A 476 -7.87 38.61 -13.17
C ALA A 476 -7.85 37.22 -13.84
N LEU A 477 -8.10 36.14 -13.09
CA LEU A 477 -8.21 34.80 -13.64
C LEU A 477 -9.51 34.62 -14.43
N ALA A 478 -10.61 35.13 -13.91
CA ALA A 478 -11.92 35.15 -14.58
C ALA A 478 -11.87 35.93 -15.89
N GLU A 479 -11.25 37.12 -15.91
CA GLU A 479 -11.03 37.88 -17.15
C GLU A 479 -10.21 37.10 -18.20
N SER A 480 -9.38 36.15 -17.76
CA SER A 480 -8.51 35.33 -18.63
C SER A 480 -9.09 33.97 -19.01
N ASP A 481 -10.31 33.64 -18.55
CA ASP A 481 -10.99 32.35 -18.74
C ASP A 481 -10.27 31.12 -18.14
N LYS A 482 -9.13 31.32 -17.46
CA LYS A 482 -8.33 30.25 -16.86
C LYS A 482 -8.94 29.66 -15.59
N LEU A 483 -9.93 30.33 -15.03
CA LEU A 483 -10.55 29.87 -13.79
C LEU A 483 -11.26 28.52 -14.00
N TYR A 484 -11.83 28.30 -15.19
CA TYR A 484 -12.57 27.10 -15.57
C TYR A 484 -11.68 25.93 -16.02
N ASP A 485 -10.35 26.12 -16.07
CA ASP A 485 -9.41 25.01 -16.29
C ASP A 485 -9.40 24.02 -15.10
N ASP A 486 -9.97 24.40 -13.95
CA ASP A 486 -10.12 23.59 -12.74
C ASP A 486 -11.54 23.74 -12.17
N ALA A 487 -12.42 22.75 -12.43
CA ALA A 487 -13.82 22.75 -12.00
C ALA A 487 -14.01 22.87 -10.47
N THR A 488 -12.98 22.54 -9.68
CA THR A 488 -13.06 22.61 -8.20
C THR A 488 -12.73 24.00 -7.66
N LEU A 489 -12.05 24.84 -8.45
CA LEU A 489 -11.56 26.12 -7.96
C LEU A 489 -12.68 27.14 -7.69
N PRO A 490 -13.67 27.37 -8.58
CA PRO A 490 -14.78 28.29 -8.29
C PRO A 490 -15.52 27.92 -7.01
N ARG A 491 -15.84 26.64 -6.82
CA ARG A 491 -16.39 26.09 -5.58
C ARG A 491 -15.56 26.45 -4.34
N ILE A 492 -14.25 26.22 -4.36
CA ILE A 492 -13.35 26.54 -3.23
C ILE A 492 -13.32 28.04 -2.95
N VAL A 493 -13.23 28.86 -4.01
CA VAL A 493 -13.19 30.33 -3.90
C VAL A 493 -14.49 30.84 -3.29
N PHE A 494 -15.65 30.37 -3.76
CA PHE A 494 -16.95 30.77 -3.23
C PHE A 494 -17.06 30.41 -1.75
N GLN A 495 -16.80 29.14 -1.40
CA GLN A 495 -16.92 28.63 -0.02
C GLN A 495 -16.11 29.45 0.98
N TYR A 496 -14.82 29.67 0.72
CA TYR A 496 -13.97 30.41 1.64
C TYR A 496 -14.22 31.92 1.61
N SER A 497 -14.64 32.49 0.47
CA SER A 497 -15.06 33.89 0.41
C SER A 497 -16.32 34.12 1.24
N LEU A 498 -17.29 33.21 1.20
CA LEU A 498 -18.48 33.26 2.03
C LEU A 498 -18.14 33.19 3.52
N PHE A 499 -17.24 32.28 3.93
CA PHE A 499 -16.80 32.20 5.32
C PHE A 499 -16.09 33.47 5.79
N LEU A 500 -15.22 34.04 4.96
CA LEU A 500 -14.54 35.30 5.27
C LEU A 500 -15.52 36.48 5.32
N GLN A 501 -16.54 36.49 4.47
CA GLN A 501 -17.62 37.47 4.53
C GLN A 501 -18.39 37.37 5.84
N MET A 502 -18.83 36.17 6.22
CA MET A 502 -19.52 35.93 7.49
C MET A 502 -18.67 36.36 8.70
N TYR A 503 -17.36 36.10 8.67
CA TYR A 503 -16.41 36.56 9.69
C TYR A 503 -16.36 38.10 9.77
N VAL A 504 -16.28 38.80 8.62
CA VAL A 504 -16.25 40.27 8.60
C VAL A 504 -17.59 40.90 9.00
N ASP A 505 -18.71 40.24 8.67
CA ASP A 505 -20.09 40.70 8.94
C ASP A 505 -20.54 40.51 10.39
N GLN A 506 -19.64 40.08 11.28
CA GLN A 506 -19.85 40.01 12.73
C GLN A 506 -19.15 41.18 13.45
N PRO A 507 -19.56 42.45 13.22
CA PRO A 507 -18.83 43.61 13.73
C PRO A 507 -18.77 43.60 15.26
N ALA A 508 -19.81 43.12 15.95
CA ALA A 508 -19.83 43.07 17.41
C ALA A 508 -18.72 42.17 18.01
N GLN A 509 -18.31 41.11 17.31
CA GLN A 509 -17.27 40.20 17.79
C GLN A 509 -15.86 40.75 17.51
N HIS A 510 -15.68 41.42 16.36
CA HIS A 510 -14.37 41.89 15.92
C HIS A 510 -14.12 43.38 16.16
N LEU A 511 -15.08 44.12 16.70
CA LEU A 511 -14.96 45.57 16.89
C LEU A 511 -13.72 45.92 17.70
N SER A 512 -13.46 45.20 18.79
CA SER A 512 -12.31 45.43 19.66
C SER A 512 -10.97 45.11 19.02
N GLN A 513 -10.98 44.34 17.93
CA GLN A 513 -9.80 43.99 17.15
C GLN A 513 -9.53 44.98 16.02
N ARG A 514 -10.42 45.94 15.73
CA ARG A 514 -10.21 46.94 14.66
C ARG A 514 -9.22 48.01 15.07
N TRP A 515 -8.43 48.52 14.13
CA TRP A 515 -7.39 49.51 14.42
C TRP A 515 -7.94 50.83 14.98
N LEU A 516 -9.11 51.25 14.50
CA LEU A 516 -9.77 52.49 14.93
C LEU A 516 -10.62 52.32 16.21
N TYR A 517 -10.62 51.13 16.82
CA TYR A 517 -11.28 50.89 18.09
C TYR A 517 -10.68 51.76 19.20
N ASN A 518 -11.52 52.35 20.05
CA ASN A 518 -11.19 53.41 21.02
C ASN A 518 -10.77 54.78 20.42
N CYS A 519 -10.55 54.88 19.11
CA CYS A 519 -10.26 56.16 18.45
C CYS A 519 -11.53 56.85 17.91
N LEU A 520 -12.56 56.07 17.56
CA LEU A 520 -13.83 56.53 16.99
C LEU A 520 -15.03 55.81 17.64
N PRO A 521 -16.26 56.37 17.57
CA PRO A 521 -17.46 55.67 18.02
C PRO A 521 -17.69 54.36 17.25
N ASP A 522 -18.20 53.33 17.94
CA ASP A 522 -18.43 51.98 17.42
C ASP A 522 -19.18 51.95 16.08
N GLY A 523 -20.22 52.78 15.94
CA GLY A 523 -20.99 52.89 14.69
C GLY A 523 -20.17 53.44 13.52
N VAL A 524 -19.22 54.34 13.78
CA VAL A 524 -18.30 54.87 12.76
C VAL A 524 -17.25 53.83 12.38
N VAL A 525 -16.68 53.11 13.36
CA VAL A 525 -15.72 52.02 13.10
C VAL A 525 -16.38 50.92 12.27
N THR A 526 -17.59 50.51 12.65
CA THR A 526 -18.38 49.53 11.89
C THR A 526 -18.64 50.00 10.46
N LYS A 527 -19.01 51.29 10.28
CA LYS A 527 -19.24 51.85 8.95
C LYS A 527 -17.96 51.90 8.11
N ILE A 528 -16.81 52.25 8.69
CA ILE A 528 -15.51 52.20 8.00
C ILE A 528 -15.16 50.77 7.62
N ALA A 529 -15.33 49.81 8.53
CA ALA A 529 -15.07 48.38 8.26
C ALA A 529 -15.90 47.86 7.08
N SER A 530 -17.16 48.32 6.93
CA SER A 530 -17.99 47.96 5.77
C SER A 530 -17.45 48.43 4.41
N PHE A 531 -16.54 49.42 4.39
CA PHE A 531 -15.85 49.87 3.17
C PHE A 531 -14.49 49.19 2.95
N LEU A 532 -13.96 48.49 3.95
CA LEU A 532 -12.64 47.85 3.88
C LEU A 532 -12.71 46.42 3.35
N GLY A 533 -13.89 45.93 2.95
CA GLY A 533 -14.08 44.59 2.42
C GLY A 533 -13.18 44.22 1.23
N PRO A 534 -13.23 42.95 0.79
CA PRO A 534 -12.54 42.54 -0.43
C PRO A 534 -13.03 43.38 -1.60
N VAL A 535 -12.12 43.71 -2.51
CA VAL A 535 -12.44 44.35 -3.79
C VAL A 535 -11.82 43.46 -4.86
N PRO A 536 -12.61 42.77 -5.70
CA PRO A 536 -14.08 42.75 -5.70
C PRO A 536 -14.70 42.03 -4.49
N THR A 537 -15.95 42.37 -4.18
CA THR A 537 -16.80 41.70 -3.19
C THR A 537 -17.31 40.35 -3.70
N LEU A 538 -17.82 39.48 -2.81
CA LEU A 538 -18.42 38.20 -3.24
C LEU A 538 -19.60 38.41 -4.18
N ASP A 539 -20.45 39.41 -3.92
CA ASP A 539 -21.55 39.80 -4.81
C ASP A 539 -21.05 40.26 -6.18
N GLU A 540 -19.94 41.00 -6.25
CA GLU A 540 -19.35 41.41 -7.53
C GLU A 540 -18.78 40.21 -8.30
N LEU A 541 -18.05 39.31 -7.62
CA LEU A 541 -17.55 38.08 -8.23
C LEU A 541 -18.69 37.20 -8.77
N ASP A 542 -19.77 37.08 -8.02
CA ASP A 542 -20.99 36.38 -8.44
C ASP A 542 -21.67 37.06 -9.64
N ASN A 543 -21.80 38.40 -9.61
CA ASN A 543 -22.33 39.17 -10.75
C ASN A 543 -21.49 39.06 -12.03
N TYR A 544 -20.21 38.72 -11.92
CA TYR A 544 -19.35 38.41 -13.07
C TYR A 544 -19.62 37.03 -13.67
N GLY A 545 -20.53 36.25 -13.09
CA GLY A 545 -20.85 34.90 -13.55
C GLY A 545 -19.73 33.90 -13.28
N ILE A 546 -18.90 34.16 -12.26
CA ILE A 546 -17.77 33.31 -11.89
C ILE A 546 -18.23 31.97 -11.31
N PHE A 547 -19.37 31.98 -10.60
CA PHE A 547 -19.89 30.81 -9.90
C PHE A 547 -21.14 30.31 -10.61
N SER A 548 -21.16 29.02 -10.89
CA SER A 548 -22.38 28.29 -11.24
C SER A 548 -23.14 27.98 -9.94
N PRO A 549 -24.38 28.47 -9.77
CA PRO A 549 -25.01 28.44 -8.45
C PRO A 549 -25.17 27.04 -7.86
N VAL A 550 -25.50 26.04 -8.67
CA VAL A 550 -25.64 24.67 -8.16
C VAL A 550 -24.28 24.06 -7.76
N PRO A 551 -23.33 23.78 -8.67
CA PRO A 551 -22.11 23.04 -8.30
C PRO A 551 -21.12 23.85 -7.44
N ASP A 552 -21.03 25.17 -7.61
CA ASP A 552 -20.03 25.98 -6.93
C ASP A 552 -20.51 26.54 -5.59
N MET A 553 -21.75 27.05 -5.55
CA MET A 553 -22.24 27.78 -4.37
C MET A 553 -22.82 26.83 -3.31
N THR A 554 -23.53 25.78 -3.73
CA THR A 554 -24.26 24.89 -2.83
C THR A 554 -23.39 24.30 -1.71
N PRO A 555 -22.20 23.73 -1.98
CA PRO A 555 -21.38 23.15 -0.91
C PRO A 555 -20.91 24.20 0.10
N GLY A 556 -20.56 25.40 -0.37
CA GLY A 556 -20.16 26.52 0.47
C GLY A 556 -21.31 27.03 1.35
N LEU A 557 -22.51 27.16 0.79
CA LEU A 557 -23.72 27.54 1.53
C LEU A 557 -24.11 26.50 2.58
N ALA A 558 -24.06 25.21 2.23
CA ALA A 558 -24.38 24.13 3.16
C ALA A 558 -23.38 24.07 4.33
N ALA A 559 -22.08 24.25 4.06
CA ALA A 559 -21.06 24.36 5.08
C ALA A 559 -21.24 25.61 5.95
N ALA A 560 -21.62 26.75 5.36
CA ALA A 560 -21.92 27.97 6.09
C ALA A 560 -23.12 27.79 7.05
N LEU A 561 -24.17 27.08 6.62
CA LEU A 561 -25.34 26.73 7.44
C LEU A 561 -24.98 25.87 8.66
N ARG A 562 -23.86 25.12 8.63
CA ARG A 562 -23.36 24.40 9.83
C ARG A 562 -22.72 25.33 10.84
N LEU A 563 -22.06 26.39 10.37
CA LEU A 563 -21.36 27.35 11.22
C LEU A 563 -22.30 28.39 11.82
N ASP A 564 -23.20 28.95 11.01
CA ASP A 564 -24.16 29.98 11.41
C ASP A 564 -25.43 29.89 10.56
N GLN A 565 -26.60 30.01 11.19
CA GLN A 565 -27.89 30.01 10.50
C GLN A 565 -28.16 31.30 9.71
N ARG A 566 -27.32 32.33 9.84
CA ARG A 566 -27.49 33.65 9.20
C ARG A 566 -26.84 33.75 7.82
N VAL A 567 -26.89 32.69 7.03
CA VAL A 567 -26.43 32.73 5.63
C VAL A 567 -27.37 33.64 4.82
N ASN A 568 -26.81 34.35 3.84
CA ASN A 568 -27.59 35.26 2.99
C ASN A 568 -28.66 34.47 2.21
N ALA A 569 -29.95 34.75 2.51
CA ALA A 569 -31.09 34.08 1.91
C ALA A 569 -31.13 34.22 0.38
N ALA A 570 -30.60 35.32 -0.18
CA ALA A 570 -30.59 35.53 -1.62
C ALA A 570 -29.75 34.46 -2.36
N TYR A 571 -28.63 34.03 -1.79
CA TYR A 571 -27.83 32.94 -2.38
C TYR A 571 -28.53 31.59 -2.24
N LEU A 572 -29.17 31.33 -1.09
CA LEU A 572 -29.91 30.10 -0.86
C LEU A 572 -31.07 29.96 -1.85
N ASP A 573 -31.87 31.03 -2.02
CA ASP A 573 -33.01 31.05 -2.95
C ASP A 573 -32.54 30.89 -4.39
N ARG A 574 -31.47 31.60 -4.80
CA ARG A 574 -30.90 31.50 -6.15
C ARG A 574 -30.45 30.08 -6.51
N VAL A 575 -29.74 29.41 -5.61
CA VAL A 575 -29.31 28.01 -5.85
C VAL A 575 -30.51 27.08 -6.07
N VAL A 576 -31.56 27.25 -5.27
CA VAL A 576 -32.77 26.43 -5.43
C VAL A 576 -33.52 26.79 -6.71
N ASP A 577 -33.63 28.08 -7.05
CA ASP A 577 -34.27 28.54 -8.28
C ASP A 577 -33.56 28.00 -9.53
N ASP A 578 -32.23 28.09 -9.60
CA ASP A 578 -31.45 27.61 -10.74
C ASP A 578 -31.52 26.08 -10.87
N TYR A 579 -31.50 25.34 -9.75
CA TYR A 579 -31.71 23.90 -9.77
C TYR A 579 -33.10 23.53 -10.32
N MET A 580 -34.15 24.20 -9.84
CA MET A 580 -35.53 23.93 -10.25
C MET A 580 -35.84 24.42 -11.67
N ALA A 581 -35.07 25.39 -12.20
CA ALA A 581 -35.18 25.83 -13.59
C ALA A 581 -34.69 24.75 -14.58
N GLY A 582 -33.90 23.78 -14.12
CA GLY A 582 -33.29 22.76 -14.98
C GLY A 582 -32.12 23.30 -15.80
N ASP A 583 -31.62 24.51 -15.50
CA ASP A 583 -30.49 25.15 -16.19
C ASP A 583 -29.15 24.39 -15.96
N PHE A 584 -29.17 23.37 -15.11
CA PHE A 584 -28.08 22.42 -14.88
C PHE A 584 -28.06 21.23 -15.88
N GLY A 585 -29.11 21.06 -16.71
CA GLY A 585 -29.38 19.82 -17.45
C GLY A 585 -28.68 19.59 -18.80
N ASP A 586 -27.84 20.52 -19.28
CA ASP A 586 -27.11 20.38 -20.57
C ASP A 586 -25.64 19.96 -20.39
N TYR A 587 -25.18 19.70 -19.16
CA TYR A 587 -23.84 19.16 -18.91
C TYR A 587 -23.85 17.65 -19.16
N ASP A 588 -23.73 17.24 -20.43
CA ASP A 588 -23.46 15.84 -20.83
C ASP A 588 -22.20 15.26 -20.12
N ASP A 589 -21.37 16.11 -19.51
CA ASP A 589 -20.36 15.76 -18.51
C ASP A 589 -20.93 15.90 -17.08
N ASP A 590 -21.85 15.00 -16.69
CA ASP A 590 -22.49 14.82 -15.36
C ASP A 590 -21.49 14.60 -14.18
N ARG A 591 -20.22 14.93 -14.38
CA ARG A 591 -19.10 14.62 -13.50
C ARG A 591 -19.13 15.35 -12.17
N ASP A 592 -19.82 16.48 -12.12
CA ASP A 592 -19.80 17.35 -10.94
C ASP A 592 -21.00 17.11 -10.00
N PHE A 593 -22.03 16.36 -10.45
CA PHE A 593 -23.21 16.08 -9.63
C PHE A 593 -23.01 14.83 -8.75
N ASN A 594 -22.22 14.99 -7.69
CA ASN A 594 -21.85 13.92 -6.76
C ASN A 594 -22.71 13.89 -5.46
N GLN A 595 -22.47 12.88 -4.62
CA GLN A 595 -23.21 12.68 -3.35
C GLN A 595 -23.11 13.91 -2.43
N GLU A 596 -21.95 14.55 -2.37
CA GLU A 596 -21.72 15.72 -1.51
C GLU A 596 -22.56 16.92 -1.98
N LEU A 597 -22.64 17.13 -3.30
CA LEU A 597 -23.46 18.19 -3.87
C LEU A 597 -24.95 17.94 -3.61
N ALA A 598 -25.44 16.73 -3.84
CA ALA A 598 -26.83 16.37 -3.53
C ALA A 598 -27.15 16.55 -2.02
N THR A 599 -26.23 16.15 -1.15
CA THR A 599 -26.36 16.34 0.32
C THR A 599 -26.44 17.83 0.68
N SER A 600 -25.57 18.63 0.08
CA SER A 600 -25.50 20.08 0.31
C SER A 600 -26.75 20.77 -0.22
N LEU A 601 -27.28 20.33 -1.37
CA LEU A 601 -28.49 20.86 -1.98
C LEU A 601 -29.72 20.60 -1.11
N LEU A 602 -29.82 19.40 -0.50
CA LEU A 602 -30.86 19.09 0.49
C LEU A 602 -30.80 20.03 1.71
N ALA A 603 -29.59 20.37 2.18
CA ALA A 603 -29.41 21.32 3.28
C ALA A 603 -29.87 22.74 2.90
N VAL A 604 -29.47 23.22 1.72
CA VAL A 604 -29.89 24.53 1.19
C VAL A 604 -31.41 24.58 1.01
N ALA A 605 -32.01 23.54 0.42
CA ALA A 605 -33.46 23.45 0.22
C ALA A 605 -34.25 23.39 1.54
N ALA A 606 -33.70 22.75 2.57
CA ALA A 606 -34.29 22.76 3.91
C ALA A 606 -34.27 24.16 4.53
N ALA A 607 -33.16 24.89 4.38
CA ALA A 607 -33.01 26.25 4.90
C ALA A 607 -33.93 27.27 4.21
N THR A 608 -34.24 27.09 2.93
CA THR A 608 -35.21 27.94 2.18
C THR A 608 -36.67 27.54 2.37
N GLY A 609 -36.94 26.42 3.04
CA GLY A 609 -38.29 25.87 3.17
C GLY A 609 -38.85 25.24 1.89
N ARG A 610 -38.00 24.96 0.89
CA ARG A 610 -38.35 24.35 -0.41
C ARG A 610 -37.88 22.90 -0.55
N PHE A 611 -37.66 22.23 0.58
CA PHE A 611 -37.12 20.88 0.65
C PHE A 611 -37.88 19.86 -0.20
N THR A 612 -39.21 19.87 -0.15
CA THR A 612 -40.05 18.87 -0.83
C THR A 612 -39.99 18.98 -2.35
N ASP A 613 -39.85 20.20 -2.87
CA ASP A 613 -39.76 20.46 -4.32
C ASP A 613 -38.44 19.90 -4.86
N VAL A 614 -37.33 20.29 -4.24
CA VAL A 614 -35.98 19.82 -4.59
C VAL A 614 -35.84 18.31 -4.42
N LEU A 615 -36.36 17.75 -3.32
CA LEU A 615 -36.35 16.31 -3.08
C LEU A 615 -37.14 15.56 -4.16
N SER A 616 -38.26 16.13 -4.63
CA SER A 616 -39.08 15.50 -5.68
C SER A 616 -38.36 15.41 -7.02
N GLU A 617 -37.65 16.47 -7.41
CA GLU A 617 -36.81 16.48 -8.61
C GLU A 617 -35.60 15.53 -8.48
N LEU A 618 -34.91 15.55 -7.33
CA LEU A 618 -33.79 14.63 -7.07
C LEU A 618 -34.23 13.17 -7.18
N ILE A 619 -35.41 12.80 -6.69
CA ILE A 619 -35.91 11.42 -6.81
C ILE A 619 -36.09 10.99 -8.27
N ALA A 620 -36.49 11.90 -9.15
CA ALA A 620 -36.70 11.59 -10.56
C ALA A 620 -35.40 11.18 -11.26
N GLY A 621 -34.29 11.84 -10.94
CA GLY A 621 -32.96 11.54 -11.50
C GLY A 621 -32.22 10.43 -10.74
N TRP A 622 -32.16 10.50 -9.40
CA TRP A 622 -31.25 9.68 -8.59
C TRP A 622 -31.83 8.37 -8.09
N ARG A 623 -33.17 8.26 -8.02
CA ARG A 623 -33.88 7.10 -7.47
C ARG A 623 -33.26 6.67 -6.13
N PHE A 624 -32.76 5.43 -6.06
CA PHE A 624 -32.28 4.79 -4.85
C PHE A 624 -30.91 5.34 -4.36
N ALA A 625 -30.13 5.96 -5.26
CA ALA A 625 -28.87 6.62 -4.92
C ALA A 625 -29.05 7.78 -3.95
N LEU A 626 -30.24 8.39 -3.92
CA LEU A 626 -30.58 9.51 -3.05
C LEU A 626 -30.59 9.16 -1.54
N SER A 627 -30.67 7.87 -1.20
CA SER A 627 -30.62 7.40 0.18
C SER A 627 -29.34 7.80 0.92
N LEU A 628 -28.20 7.81 0.24
CA LEU A 628 -26.91 8.21 0.79
C LEU A 628 -26.87 9.72 1.12
N PRO A 629 -27.19 10.64 0.18
CA PRO A 629 -27.35 12.06 0.49
C PRO A 629 -28.35 12.37 1.59
N ILE A 630 -29.51 11.70 1.62
CA ILE A 630 -30.54 11.91 2.66
C ILE A 630 -29.97 11.60 4.06
N ASN A 631 -29.30 10.46 4.22
CA ASN A 631 -28.70 10.09 5.50
C ASN A 631 -27.59 11.04 5.92
N ALA A 632 -26.72 11.41 4.98
CA ALA A 632 -25.64 12.37 5.23
C ALA A 632 -26.23 13.72 5.69
N PHE A 633 -27.26 14.21 5.00
CA PHE A 633 -27.94 15.46 5.33
C PHE A 633 -28.54 15.43 6.75
N LEU A 634 -29.32 14.40 7.10
CA LEU A 634 -29.95 14.33 8.41
C LEU A 634 -28.95 14.19 9.56
N ARG A 635 -27.80 13.55 9.33
CA ARG A 635 -26.73 13.43 10.33
C ARG A 635 -25.95 14.72 10.51
N VAL A 636 -25.64 15.41 9.40
CA VAL A 636 -24.76 16.58 9.41
C VAL A 636 -25.51 17.87 9.76
N TRP A 637 -26.80 17.99 9.43
CA TRP A 637 -27.65 19.15 9.75
C TRP A 637 -28.90 18.78 10.58
N PRO A 638 -28.75 18.29 11.83
CA PRO A 638 -29.88 17.87 12.66
C PRO A 638 -30.84 19.03 12.99
N ALA A 639 -30.37 20.28 12.96
CA ALA A 639 -31.22 21.46 13.17
C ALA A 639 -32.18 21.73 11.99
N LEU A 640 -31.81 21.33 10.77
CA LEU A 640 -32.64 21.45 9.56
C LEU A 640 -33.52 20.20 9.34
N ALA A 641 -33.18 19.09 9.99
CA ALA A 641 -33.88 17.80 9.97
C ALA A 641 -35.20 17.81 10.78
N THR A 642 -36.09 18.76 10.49
CA THR A 642 -37.41 18.85 11.15
C THR A 642 -38.26 17.59 10.91
N ALA A 643 -39.30 17.37 11.73
CA ALA A 643 -40.19 16.21 11.56
C ALA A 643 -40.88 16.19 10.18
N ASP A 644 -41.14 17.36 9.58
CA ASP A 644 -41.73 17.45 8.25
C ASP A 644 -40.73 17.06 7.16
N VAL A 645 -39.47 17.50 7.30
CA VAL A 645 -38.35 17.11 6.42
C VAL A 645 -38.10 15.60 6.51
N GLN A 646 -38.06 15.02 7.71
CA GLN A 646 -37.91 13.58 7.92
C GLN A 646 -39.07 12.80 7.27
N ARG A 647 -40.31 13.28 7.43
CA ARG A 647 -41.50 12.67 6.81
C ARG A 647 -41.45 12.75 5.28
N ALA A 648 -40.94 13.85 4.71
CA ALA A 648 -40.74 13.98 3.27
C ALA A 648 -39.70 12.97 2.76
N CYS A 649 -38.57 12.81 3.45
CA CYS A 649 -37.55 11.78 3.15
C CYS A 649 -38.12 10.36 3.23
N ALA A 650 -38.87 10.04 4.30
CA ALA A 650 -39.49 8.73 4.46
C ALA A 650 -40.48 8.43 3.32
N SER A 651 -41.32 9.41 2.99
CA SER A 651 -42.30 9.30 1.89
C SER A 651 -41.60 9.11 0.55
N ALA A 652 -40.49 9.83 0.32
CA ALA A 652 -39.66 9.70 -0.86
C ALA A 652 -39.05 8.30 -1.02
N LEU A 653 -38.41 7.80 0.04
CA LEU A 653 -37.78 6.47 0.05
C LEU A 653 -38.80 5.34 -0.10
N LEU A 654 -39.98 5.47 0.53
CA LEU A 654 -41.09 4.54 0.31
C LEU A 654 -41.62 4.58 -1.13
N ARG A 655 -41.73 5.78 -1.72
CA ARG A 655 -42.14 5.94 -3.13
C ARG A 655 -41.13 5.30 -4.08
N ILE A 656 -39.83 5.44 -3.80
CA ILE A 656 -38.80 4.75 -4.58
C ILE A 656 -38.97 3.23 -4.41
N ALA A 657 -39.19 2.74 -3.19
CA ALA A 657 -39.42 1.32 -2.93
C ALA A 657 -40.66 0.76 -3.68
N ASP A 658 -41.71 1.56 -3.82
CA ASP A 658 -42.91 1.20 -4.59
C ASP A 658 -42.67 1.14 -6.10
N GLN A 659 -41.63 1.79 -6.59
CA GLN A 659 -41.28 1.87 -8.02
C GLN A 659 -40.12 0.93 -8.40
N LEU A 660 -39.50 0.25 -7.42
CA LEU A 660 -38.36 -0.64 -7.64
C LEU A 660 -38.72 -1.72 -8.65
N ARG A 661 -38.00 -1.72 -9.77
CA ARG A 661 -37.99 -2.82 -10.74
C ARG A 661 -36.82 -3.74 -10.45
N PRO A 662 -36.90 -5.02 -10.83
CA PRO A 662 -35.75 -5.93 -10.74
C PRO A 662 -34.48 -5.39 -11.40
N ASP A 663 -34.63 -4.61 -12.48
CA ASP A 663 -33.52 -4.00 -13.22
C ASP A 663 -32.86 -2.83 -12.46
N ASP A 664 -33.58 -2.18 -11.53
CA ASP A 664 -33.02 -1.09 -10.70
C ASP A 664 -32.03 -1.59 -9.64
N LEU A 665 -31.99 -2.91 -9.41
CA LEU A 665 -31.06 -3.57 -8.48
C LEU A 665 -29.75 -3.98 -9.16
N VAL A 666 -29.71 -3.90 -10.49
CA VAL A 666 -28.46 -3.98 -11.25
C VAL A 666 -27.86 -2.58 -11.24
N PRO A 667 -26.57 -2.41 -10.89
CA PRO A 667 -25.95 -1.11 -10.99
C PRO A 667 -26.17 -0.55 -12.40
N PRO A 668 -26.69 0.67 -12.54
CA PRO A 668 -26.92 1.26 -13.85
C PRO A 668 -25.61 1.28 -14.64
N GLU A 669 -25.67 1.15 -15.96
CA GLU A 669 -24.51 1.41 -16.85
C GLU A 669 -24.03 2.88 -16.79
N PHE A 670 -24.76 3.74 -16.08
CA PHE A 670 -24.30 5.08 -15.74
C PHE A 670 -22.96 4.99 -14.98
N ASP A 671 -22.05 5.91 -15.24
CA ASP A 671 -20.67 5.90 -14.72
C ASP A 671 -20.65 6.23 -13.21
N PHE A 672 -21.14 5.30 -12.39
CA PHE A 672 -21.28 5.41 -10.93
C PHE A 672 -19.93 5.46 -10.21
N HIS A 673 -18.81 5.25 -10.92
CA HIS A 673 -17.45 5.46 -10.41
C HIS A 673 -17.23 6.89 -9.86
N MET A 674 -18.13 7.81 -10.18
CA MET A 674 -18.10 9.21 -9.75
C MET A 674 -18.72 9.47 -8.36
N LEU A 675 -19.61 8.60 -7.87
CA LEU A 675 -20.36 8.83 -6.62
C LEU A 675 -19.61 8.41 -5.37
N LEU A 676 -18.67 7.49 -5.50
CA LEU A 676 -17.74 7.10 -4.44
C LEU A 676 -16.35 7.54 -4.88
N GLN A 677 -15.91 8.71 -4.41
CA GLN A 677 -14.56 9.24 -4.65
C GLN A 677 -13.44 8.38 -4.03
N ASP A 678 -13.74 7.18 -3.54
CA ASP A 678 -12.73 6.23 -3.13
C ASP A 678 -12.37 5.35 -4.34
N PRO A 679 -11.25 5.61 -5.03
CA PRO A 679 -10.79 4.76 -6.13
C PRO A 679 -10.47 3.32 -5.68
N GLY A 680 -10.62 3.00 -4.39
CA GLY A 680 -10.50 1.66 -3.82
C GLY A 680 -11.80 0.90 -3.55
N THR A 681 -12.99 1.46 -3.80
CA THR A 681 -14.24 0.66 -3.65
C THR A 681 -14.37 -0.32 -4.81
N ASP A 682 -14.32 -1.61 -4.48
CA ASP A 682 -14.24 -2.74 -5.41
C ASP A 682 -15.62 -3.03 -6.02
N GLY A 683 -15.97 -2.23 -7.03
CA GLY A 683 -16.94 -2.59 -8.06
C GLY A 683 -18.37 -2.04 -7.88
N PRO A 684 -19.13 -1.97 -8.99
CA PRO A 684 -20.44 -1.30 -9.05
C PRO A 684 -21.53 -1.93 -8.15
N ARG A 685 -21.29 -3.15 -7.65
CA ARG A 685 -22.22 -3.86 -6.73
C ARG A 685 -22.22 -3.26 -5.34
N GLU A 686 -21.07 -2.80 -4.86
CA GLU A 686 -20.91 -2.23 -3.52
C GLU A 686 -21.79 -0.98 -3.33
N VAL A 687 -21.98 -0.20 -4.41
CA VAL A 687 -22.84 0.98 -4.43
C VAL A 687 -24.29 0.67 -4.07
N VAL A 688 -24.91 -0.34 -4.71
CA VAL A 688 -26.32 -0.69 -4.45
C VAL A 688 -26.48 -1.17 -3.00
N VAL A 689 -25.54 -1.96 -2.51
CA VAL A 689 -25.52 -2.44 -1.13
C VAL A 689 -25.50 -1.25 -0.15
N HIS A 690 -24.61 -0.28 -0.36
CA HIS A 690 -24.55 0.92 0.47
C HIS A 690 -25.83 1.75 0.46
N GLN A 691 -26.49 1.89 -0.70
CA GLN A 691 -27.76 2.60 -0.78
C GLN A 691 -28.88 1.90 0.01
N VAL A 692 -28.92 0.56 -0.02
CA VAL A 692 -29.95 -0.20 0.73
C VAL A 692 -29.68 -0.08 2.21
N VAL A 693 -28.43 -0.30 2.63
CA VAL A 693 -27.99 -0.18 4.02
C VAL A 693 -28.27 1.23 4.54
N ALA A 694 -27.99 2.27 3.75
CA ALA A 694 -28.33 3.64 4.07
C ALA A 694 -29.85 3.82 4.26
N THR A 695 -30.66 3.30 3.35
CA THR A 695 -32.13 3.39 3.46
C THR A 695 -32.67 2.67 4.71
N LEU A 696 -32.14 1.48 5.03
CA LEU A 696 -32.51 0.74 6.23
C LEU A 696 -32.07 1.48 7.51
N ASN A 697 -30.85 2.02 7.52
CA ASN A 697 -30.34 2.86 8.61
C ASN A 697 -31.19 4.13 8.81
N PHE A 698 -31.65 4.75 7.72
CA PHE A 698 -32.57 5.89 7.78
C PHE A 698 -33.85 5.51 8.54
N PHE A 699 -34.53 4.44 8.14
CA PHE A 699 -35.79 4.05 8.78
C PHE A 699 -35.55 3.58 10.23
N ALA A 700 -34.48 2.83 10.50
CA ALA A 700 -34.13 2.42 11.85
C ALA A 700 -33.92 3.62 12.79
N THR A 701 -33.29 4.69 12.30
CA THR A 701 -32.90 5.88 13.08
C THR A 701 -34.02 6.92 13.19
N PHE A 702 -34.67 7.26 12.07
CA PHE A 702 -35.53 8.45 11.96
C PHE A 702 -37.03 8.13 11.80
N ASP A 703 -37.39 6.95 11.26
CA ASP A 703 -38.80 6.59 11.02
C ASP A 703 -39.03 5.08 11.16
N ARG A 704 -38.93 4.61 12.41
CA ARG A 704 -39.00 3.17 12.74
C ARG A 704 -40.33 2.53 12.35
N ALA A 705 -41.41 3.32 12.31
CA ALA A 705 -42.74 2.84 11.91
C ALA A 705 -42.77 2.34 10.45
N HIS A 706 -41.92 2.89 9.59
CA HIS A 706 -41.87 2.55 8.17
C HIS A 706 -40.73 1.59 7.79
N LEU A 707 -39.89 1.18 8.75
CA LEU A 707 -38.80 0.20 8.51
C LEU A 707 -39.33 -1.13 7.95
N VAL A 708 -40.33 -1.72 8.62
CA VAL A 708 -40.92 -3.01 8.19
C VAL A 708 -41.66 -2.89 6.85
N PRO A 709 -42.51 -1.86 6.61
CA PRO A 709 -43.09 -1.62 5.29
C PRO A 709 -42.06 -1.51 4.17
N PHE A 710 -40.99 -0.73 4.36
CA PHE A 710 -39.92 -0.60 3.38
C PHE A 710 -39.23 -1.94 3.13
N GLN A 711 -38.80 -2.60 4.20
CA GLN A 711 -38.12 -3.90 4.14
C GLN A 711 -38.95 -4.92 3.36
N THR A 712 -40.24 -5.01 3.66
CA THR A 712 -41.16 -5.98 3.02
C THR A 712 -41.24 -5.73 1.51
N LYS A 713 -41.38 -4.46 1.09
CA LYS A 713 -41.42 -4.09 -0.33
C LYS A 713 -40.11 -4.37 -1.04
N TRP A 714 -38.98 -4.01 -0.41
CA TRP A 714 -37.65 -4.23 -0.99
C TRP A 714 -37.33 -5.74 -1.12
N ILE A 715 -37.60 -6.55 -0.09
CA ILE A 715 -37.46 -8.02 -0.17
C ILE A 715 -38.33 -8.56 -1.30
N ALA A 716 -39.59 -8.14 -1.40
CA ALA A 716 -40.49 -8.60 -2.46
C ALA A 716 -40.00 -8.23 -3.88
N ALA A 717 -39.31 -7.10 -4.04
CA ALA A 717 -38.70 -6.70 -5.32
C ALA A 717 -37.43 -7.52 -5.62
N VAL A 718 -36.53 -7.68 -4.65
CA VAL A 718 -35.25 -8.38 -4.82
C VAL A 718 -35.47 -9.88 -5.09
N THR A 719 -36.42 -10.49 -4.38
CA THR A 719 -36.74 -11.93 -4.52
C THR A 719 -37.36 -12.31 -5.86
N GLN A 720 -37.82 -11.33 -6.67
CA GLN A 720 -38.27 -11.58 -8.05
C GLN A 720 -37.11 -11.89 -9.01
N ASN A 721 -35.86 -11.58 -8.64
CA ASN A 721 -34.67 -11.83 -9.44
C ASN A 721 -33.68 -12.71 -8.66
N ALA A 722 -33.50 -13.96 -9.10
CA ALA A 722 -32.61 -14.92 -8.47
C ALA A 722 -31.13 -14.46 -8.44
N ASP A 723 -30.70 -13.62 -9.38
CA ASP A 723 -29.35 -13.04 -9.35
C ASP A 723 -29.24 -11.97 -8.28
N ALA A 724 -30.23 -11.07 -8.17
CA ALA A 724 -30.26 -10.03 -7.13
C ALA A 724 -30.33 -10.62 -5.71
N VAL A 725 -31.04 -11.74 -5.52
CA VAL A 725 -31.01 -12.50 -4.25
C VAL A 725 -29.59 -12.97 -3.95
N ARG A 726 -28.91 -13.59 -4.92
CA ARG A 726 -27.60 -14.21 -4.70
C ARG A 726 -26.49 -13.20 -4.51
N THR A 727 -26.52 -12.10 -5.26
CA THR A 727 -25.49 -11.05 -5.20
C THR A 727 -25.84 -10.01 -4.15
N THR A 728 -26.95 -9.30 -4.31
CA THR A 728 -27.24 -8.06 -3.58
C THR A 728 -27.80 -8.33 -2.19
N LEU A 729 -28.77 -9.23 -2.03
CA LEU A 729 -29.41 -9.48 -0.72
C LEU A 729 -28.42 -10.04 0.31
N CYS A 730 -27.55 -10.97 -0.10
CA CYS A 730 -26.50 -11.51 0.77
C CYS A 730 -25.56 -10.40 1.27
N ASP A 731 -25.04 -9.59 0.36
CA ASP A 731 -24.08 -8.53 0.68
C ASP A 731 -24.75 -7.45 1.55
N VAL A 732 -26.05 -7.16 1.36
CA VAL A 732 -26.84 -6.30 2.25
C VAL A 732 -27.00 -6.90 3.64
N ILE A 733 -27.26 -8.20 3.78
CA ILE A 733 -27.37 -8.84 5.10
C ILE A 733 -26.08 -8.70 5.89
N GLU A 734 -24.95 -8.97 5.25
CA GLU A 734 -23.62 -8.83 5.86
C GLU A 734 -23.35 -7.38 6.27
N ALA A 735 -23.60 -6.43 5.36
CA ALA A 735 -23.39 -5.01 5.63
C ALA A 735 -24.35 -4.47 6.72
N VAL A 736 -25.62 -4.90 6.76
CA VAL A 736 -26.57 -4.51 7.81
C VAL A 736 -26.16 -5.10 9.16
N HIS A 737 -25.71 -6.35 9.20
CA HIS A 737 -25.22 -6.98 10.43
C HIS A 737 -24.01 -6.24 11.01
N GLU A 738 -23.11 -5.77 10.14
CA GLU A 738 -21.94 -4.98 10.55
C GLU A 738 -22.29 -3.54 10.98
N HIS A 739 -23.11 -2.83 10.19
CA HIS A 739 -23.36 -1.40 10.40
C HIS A 739 -24.54 -1.10 11.33
N LEU A 740 -25.45 -2.06 11.53
CA LEU A 740 -26.66 -1.93 12.35
C LEU A 740 -26.80 -3.13 13.31
N PRO A 741 -25.81 -3.40 14.18
CA PRO A 741 -25.80 -4.59 15.04
C PRO A 741 -26.95 -4.64 16.04
N THR A 742 -27.56 -3.48 16.38
CA THR A 742 -28.72 -3.38 17.27
C THR A 742 -30.03 -3.79 16.61
N GLU A 743 -30.09 -3.87 15.27
CA GLU A 743 -31.31 -4.18 14.53
C GLU A 743 -31.42 -5.70 14.25
N THR A 744 -31.35 -6.50 15.31
CA THR A 744 -31.36 -7.97 15.24
C THR A 744 -32.61 -8.52 14.54
N ALA A 745 -33.79 -7.96 14.80
CA ALA A 745 -35.02 -8.36 14.13
C ALA A 745 -35.00 -8.10 12.61
N LEU A 746 -34.38 -7.00 12.18
CA LEU A 746 -34.21 -6.65 10.76
C LEU A 746 -33.29 -7.67 10.07
N VAL A 747 -32.11 -7.92 10.64
CA VAL A 747 -31.12 -8.89 10.14
C VAL A 747 -31.74 -10.28 10.04
N ALA A 748 -32.44 -10.73 11.09
CA ALA A 748 -33.07 -12.04 11.10
C ALA A 748 -34.14 -12.20 10.00
N HIS A 749 -34.93 -11.16 9.74
CA HIS A 749 -35.94 -11.20 8.69
C HIS A 749 -35.32 -11.18 7.27
N LEU A 750 -34.28 -10.38 7.04
CA LEU A 750 -33.53 -10.40 5.78
C LEU A 750 -32.89 -11.77 5.52
N ALA A 751 -32.23 -12.34 6.54
CA ALA A 751 -31.58 -13.65 6.45
C ALA A 751 -32.57 -14.79 6.17
N ARG A 752 -33.74 -14.79 6.83
CA ARG A 752 -34.81 -15.77 6.53
C ARG A 752 -35.31 -15.65 5.09
N ALA A 753 -35.59 -14.43 4.62
CA ALA A 753 -36.04 -14.22 3.26
C ALA A 753 -35.00 -14.69 2.22
N TYR A 754 -33.71 -14.45 2.48
CA TYR A 754 -32.63 -14.97 1.64
C TYR A 754 -32.61 -16.50 1.61
N LEU A 755 -32.63 -17.16 2.78
CA LEU A 755 -32.58 -18.63 2.88
C LEU A 755 -33.81 -19.30 2.26
N GLU A 756 -35.00 -18.72 2.40
CA GLU A 756 -36.23 -19.19 1.75
C GLU A 756 -36.13 -19.06 0.22
N ALA A 757 -35.61 -17.94 -0.28
CA ALA A 757 -35.46 -17.70 -1.71
C ALA A 757 -34.38 -18.60 -2.34
N THR A 758 -33.27 -18.86 -1.66
CA THR A 758 -32.20 -19.74 -2.18
C THR A 758 -32.55 -21.22 -2.08
N ALA A 759 -33.28 -21.64 -1.03
CA ALA A 759 -33.75 -23.02 -0.91
C ALA A 759 -34.65 -23.46 -2.08
N ALA A 760 -35.41 -22.53 -2.66
CA ALA A 760 -36.24 -22.77 -3.83
C ALA A 760 -35.43 -22.92 -5.14
N ALA A 761 -34.23 -22.36 -5.22
CA ALA A 761 -33.39 -22.35 -6.42
C ALA A 761 -32.46 -23.58 -6.55
N ASP A 762 -32.31 -24.37 -5.49
CA ASP A 762 -31.24 -25.38 -5.35
C ASP A 762 -31.59 -26.78 -5.87
N HIS A 763 -32.77 -27.01 -6.47
CA HIS A 763 -33.19 -28.36 -6.89
C HIS A 763 -32.69 -28.83 -8.26
N ASP A 764 -32.08 -27.97 -9.09
CA ASP A 764 -31.64 -28.33 -10.44
C ASP A 764 -30.10 -28.45 -10.63
N ALA A 765 -29.28 -28.13 -9.62
CA ALA A 765 -27.82 -28.01 -9.77
C ALA A 765 -27.03 -29.33 -9.65
N ILE A 766 -27.67 -30.46 -9.26
CA ILE A 766 -26.95 -31.70 -8.88
C ILE A 766 -27.19 -32.84 -9.90
N GLN A 767 -27.05 -32.56 -11.19
CA GLN A 767 -26.74 -33.64 -12.13
C GLN A 767 -25.22 -33.73 -12.28
N ARG A 768 -24.63 -34.81 -11.73
CA ARG A 768 -23.21 -35.12 -11.97
C ARG A 768 -23.03 -35.41 -13.46
N LEU A 769 -22.48 -34.45 -14.19
CA LEU A 769 -22.00 -34.67 -15.56
C LEU A 769 -20.63 -35.34 -15.47
N THR A 770 -20.39 -36.38 -16.27
CA THR A 770 -19.04 -36.95 -16.44
C THR A 770 -18.17 -35.92 -17.17
N ASP A 771 -17.05 -35.53 -16.55
CA ASP A 771 -16.10 -34.57 -17.11
C ASP A 771 -15.21 -35.18 -18.21
N TYR A 772 -14.38 -34.34 -18.84
CA TYR A 772 -13.39 -34.74 -19.85
C TYR A 772 -11.98 -34.96 -19.26
N ALA A 773 -11.82 -35.07 -17.94
CA ALA A 773 -10.50 -35.29 -17.36
C ALA A 773 -10.01 -36.72 -17.68
N LEU A 774 -8.78 -36.84 -18.17
CA LEU A 774 -8.15 -38.11 -18.54
C LEU A 774 -7.05 -38.44 -17.51
N LEU A 775 -7.46 -38.57 -16.24
CA LEU A 775 -6.56 -38.73 -15.09
C LEU A 775 -5.72 -40.01 -15.11
N ASP A 776 -6.15 -41.01 -15.89
CA ASP A 776 -5.46 -42.30 -16.01
C ASP A 776 -4.31 -42.28 -17.03
N ILE A 777 -4.10 -41.17 -17.75
CA ILE A 777 -3.03 -41.02 -18.73
C ILE A 777 -1.85 -40.29 -18.09
N GLU A 778 -0.82 -41.04 -17.69
CA GLU A 778 0.40 -40.46 -17.12
C GLU A 778 1.28 -39.81 -18.21
N VAL A 779 1.70 -38.56 -17.99
CA VAL A 779 2.62 -37.82 -18.86
C VAL A 779 3.94 -37.58 -18.12
N PRO A 780 5.10 -38.01 -18.66
CA PRO A 780 6.40 -37.71 -18.06
C PRO A 780 6.70 -36.21 -18.08
N SER A 781 7.06 -35.63 -16.94
CA SER A 781 7.38 -34.19 -16.79
C SER A 781 8.81 -33.87 -17.29
N CYS A 782 9.06 -34.02 -18.59
CA CYS A 782 10.39 -33.84 -19.19
C CYS A 782 10.67 -32.43 -19.72
N CYS A 783 9.64 -31.64 -20.02
CA CYS A 783 9.73 -30.25 -20.47
C CYS A 783 8.42 -29.47 -20.20
N GLU A 784 8.44 -28.15 -20.39
CA GLU A 784 7.25 -27.29 -20.18
C GLU A 784 6.04 -27.74 -21.03
N LEU A 785 6.26 -28.16 -22.28
CA LEU A 785 5.20 -28.71 -23.15
C LEU A 785 4.55 -29.96 -22.55
N SER A 786 5.32 -30.86 -21.93
CA SER A 786 4.77 -32.05 -21.29
C SER A 786 3.99 -31.73 -20.01
N VAL A 787 4.39 -30.69 -19.28
CA VAL A 787 3.66 -30.20 -18.10
C VAL A 787 2.34 -29.57 -18.53
N GLY A 788 2.35 -28.66 -19.52
CA GLY A 788 1.12 -28.07 -20.07
C GLY A 788 0.19 -29.11 -20.70
N PHE A 789 0.74 -30.16 -21.34
CA PHE A 789 -0.06 -31.26 -21.86
C PHE A 789 -0.70 -32.10 -20.74
N GLN A 790 0.01 -32.33 -19.63
CA GLN A 790 -0.55 -33.01 -18.47
C GLN A 790 -1.67 -32.19 -17.81
N GLU A 791 -1.47 -30.88 -17.67
CA GLU A 791 -2.50 -29.94 -17.19
C GLU A 791 -3.73 -29.99 -18.10
N PHE A 792 -3.54 -29.94 -19.42
CA PHE A 792 -4.62 -30.13 -20.38
C PHE A 792 -5.36 -31.45 -20.17
N LEU A 793 -4.68 -32.59 -20.02
CA LEU A 793 -5.34 -33.88 -19.81
C LEU A 793 -6.16 -33.90 -18.51
N HIS A 794 -5.67 -33.26 -17.45
CA HIS A 794 -6.34 -33.17 -16.16
C HIS A 794 -7.46 -32.11 -16.12
N ASP A 795 -7.45 -31.11 -17.01
CA ASP A 795 -8.46 -30.07 -17.04
C ASP A 795 -9.81 -30.64 -17.54
N PRO A 796 -10.90 -30.59 -16.75
CA PRO A 796 -12.19 -31.15 -17.13
C PRO A 796 -12.89 -30.38 -18.28
N VAL A 797 -12.46 -29.16 -18.58
CA VAL A 797 -13.09 -28.19 -19.48
C VAL A 797 -12.28 -27.94 -20.75
N GLN A 798 -10.95 -28.10 -20.69
CA GLN A 798 -10.11 -27.90 -21.85
C GLN A 798 -10.19 -29.13 -22.76
N ASP A 799 -10.76 -28.97 -23.96
CA ASP A 799 -10.85 -30.00 -25.00
C ASP A 799 -9.80 -29.88 -26.10
N GLU A 800 -9.13 -28.74 -26.22
CA GLU A 800 -8.07 -28.50 -27.21
C GLU A 800 -6.73 -28.16 -26.53
N PHE A 801 -5.66 -28.81 -26.99
CA PHE A 801 -4.28 -28.46 -26.69
C PHE A 801 -3.53 -28.16 -27.99
N ARG A 802 -3.09 -26.92 -28.14
CA ARG A 802 -2.43 -26.44 -29.36
C ARG A 802 -0.94 -26.59 -29.21
N VAL A 803 -0.29 -27.18 -30.21
CA VAL A 803 1.17 -27.28 -30.27
C VAL A 803 1.62 -26.91 -31.67
N ASN A 804 2.51 -25.93 -31.75
CA ASN A 804 3.11 -25.50 -33.03
C ASN A 804 3.83 -26.68 -33.71
N ASP A 805 4.45 -27.54 -32.91
CA ASP A 805 5.00 -28.82 -33.36
C ASP A 805 4.79 -29.90 -32.29
N ILE A 806 3.90 -30.87 -32.53
CA ILE A 806 3.65 -31.98 -31.60
C ILE A 806 4.89 -32.87 -31.39
N HIS A 807 5.89 -32.77 -32.27
CA HIS A 807 7.19 -33.45 -32.15
C HIS A 807 8.21 -32.64 -31.35
N ALA A 808 7.89 -31.42 -30.91
CA ALA A 808 8.75 -30.64 -30.01
C ALA A 808 8.99 -31.35 -28.67
N CYS A 809 8.09 -32.27 -28.29
CA CYS A 809 8.33 -33.25 -27.23
C CYS A 809 8.15 -34.66 -27.77
N ASP A 810 9.22 -35.47 -27.75
CA ASP A 810 9.22 -36.85 -28.22
C ASP A 810 8.31 -37.80 -27.41
N LYS A 811 7.80 -37.33 -26.26
CA LYS A 811 6.91 -38.10 -25.37
C LYS A 811 5.42 -37.91 -25.64
N ILE A 812 4.99 -36.74 -26.15
CA ILE A 812 3.56 -36.44 -26.35
C ILE A 812 2.98 -37.28 -27.49
N GLY A 813 3.66 -37.33 -28.63
CA GLY A 813 3.21 -38.09 -29.81
C GLY A 813 2.86 -39.57 -29.52
N PRO A 814 3.75 -40.34 -28.85
CA PRO A 814 3.46 -41.71 -28.44
C PRO A 814 2.24 -41.85 -27.51
N ILE A 815 2.03 -40.91 -26.58
CA ILE A 815 0.88 -40.93 -25.67
C ILE A 815 -0.42 -40.71 -26.44
N VAL A 816 -0.46 -39.74 -27.36
CA VAL A 816 -1.64 -39.50 -28.19
C VAL A 816 -1.93 -40.71 -29.09
N ALA A 817 -0.89 -41.31 -29.67
CA ALA A 817 -1.03 -42.51 -30.50
C ALA A 817 -1.50 -43.75 -29.70
N ALA A 818 -1.14 -43.86 -28.42
CA ALA A 818 -1.55 -44.95 -27.54
C ALA A 818 -3.02 -44.85 -27.07
N HIS A 819 -3.63 -43.66 -27.16
CA HIS A 819 -5.00 -43.40 -26.66
C HIS A 819 -5.94 -42.86 -27.76
N PRO A 820 -6.08 -43.54 -28.92
CA PRO A 820 -6.82 -43.01 -30.08
C PRO A 820 -8.33 -42.89 -29.87
N LEU A 821 -8.88 -43.55 -28.83
CA LEU A 821 -10.28 -43.43 -28.45
C LEU A 821 -10.55 -42.20 -27.58
N GLN A 822 -9.52 -41.65 -26.94
CA GLN A 822 -9.62 -40.54 -25.97
C GLN A 822 -8.97 -39.26 -26.49
N LEU A 823 -7.99 -39.36 -27.41
CA LEU A 823 -7.24 -38.23 -27.96
C LEU A 823 -7.21 -38.32 -29.49
N ARG A 824 -7.37 -37.16 -30.15
CA ARG A 824 -7.30 -37.04 -31.61
C ARG A 824 -6.47 -35.83 -32.02
N VAL A 825 -5.49 -36.04 -32.89
CA VAL A 825 -4.74 -34.95 -33.53
C VAL A 825 -5.42 -34.55 -34.82
N HIS A 826 -5.56 -33.26 -35.05
CA HIS A 826 -5.93 -32.70 -36.35
C HIS A 826 -5.15 -31.40 -36.59
N GLU A 827 -4.94 -31.08 -37.86
CA GLU A 827 -4.30 -29.82 -38.25
C GLU A 827 -5.37 -28.75 -38.42
N ARG A 828 -5.15 -27.57 -37.83
CA ARG A 828 -6.02 -26.40 -37.96
C ARG A 828 -5.22 -25.22 -38.46
N THR A 829 -5.68 -24.63 -39.55
CA THR A 829 -5.13 -23.38 -40.08
C THR A 829 -5.75 -22.22 -39.30
N MET A 830 -4.95 -21.47 -38.56
CA MET A 830 -5.44 -20.32 -37.77
C MET A 830 -5.11 -19.01 -38.48
N THR A 831 -6.03 -18.05 -38.39
CA THR A 831 -5.77 -16.67 -38.81
C THR A 831 -5.22 -15.89 -37.62
N ARG A 832 -4.43 -14.84 -37.88
CA ARG A 832 -3.80 -14.02 -36.83
C ARG A 832 -4.82 -13.39 -35.85
N ASP A 833 -6.08 -13.21 -36.28
CA ASP A 833 -7.18 -12.71 -35.45
C ASP A 833 -7.72 -13.75 -34.45
N ASP A 834 -7.50 -15.05 -34.68
CA ASP A 834 -7.93 -16.12 -33.76
C ASP A 834 -7.02 -16.29 -32.54
N ASP A 835 -5.81 -15.71 -32.56
CA ASP A 835 -4.84 -15.73 -31.46
C ASP A 835 -5.15 -14.65 -30.39
N LEU A 836 -5.86 -13.58 -30.77
CA LEU A 836 -6.25 -12.48 -29.85
C LEU A 836 -7.39 -12.86 -28.90
N LEU A 837 -8.08 -13.97 -29.15
CA LEU A 837 -9.27 -14.37 -28.37
C LEU A 837 -8.95 -15.15 -27.08
N TRP A 838 -7.68 -15.45 -26.77
CA TRP A 838 -7.33 -16.38 -25.70
C TRP A 838 -6.14 -15.99 -24.81
N GLY A 839 -5.70 -14.74 -24.85
CA GLY A 839 -4.80 -14.17 -23.86
C GLY A 839 -5.33 -12.82 -23.38
N ASP A 840 -5.95 -12.78 -22.21
CA ASP A 840 -6.33 -11.55 -21.48
C ASP A 840 -5.08 -10.76 -21.00
N ASP A 841 -3.95 -10.86 -21.70
CA ASP A 841 -2.76 -10.06 -21.48
C ASP A 841 -2.84 -8.84 -22.43
N ASP A 842 -3.74 -7.92 -22.11
CA ASP A 842 -3.95 -6.62 -22.77
C ASP A 842 -2.73 -5.65 -22.62
N ASP A 843 -1.53 -6.17 -22.34
CA ASP A 843 -0.30 -5.41 -22.07
C ASP A 843 0.60 -5.21 -23.30
N TYR A 844 0.13 -5.54 -24.51
CA TYR A 844 0.83 -5.15 -25.75
C TYR A 844 0.33 -3.80 -26.25
N ASP A 845 1.03 -2.75 -25.81
CA ASP A 845 0.92 -1.36 -26.28
C ASP A 845 0.57 -1.25 -27.79
N ASP A 846 -0.51 -0.51 -28.08
CA ASP A 846 -1.10 -0.13 -29.38
C ASP A 846 -0.15 0.65 -30.35
N ASP A 847 1.16 0.46 -30.28
CA ASP A 847 2.15 1.20 -31.08
C ASP A 847 2.51 0.51 -32.42
N TYR A 848 1.72 -0.46 -32.90
CA TYR A 848 2.00 -1.24 -34.13
C TYR A 848 0.99 -1.04 -35.29
N ASP A 849 0.40 0.15 -35.42
CA ASP A 849 -0.58 0.49 -36.47
C ASP A 849 -0.01 0.79 -37.88
N ASP A 850 1.27 0.53 -38.17
CA ASP A 850 1.91 1.00 -39.43
C ASP A 850 2.60 -0.10 -40.28
N PHE A 851 2.23 -1.38 -40.14
CA PHE A 851 2.66 -2.42 -41.09
C PHE A 851 1.54 -2.79 -42.08
N ASP A 852 1.67 -2.24 -43.28
CA ASP A 852 0.83 -2.51 -44.45
C ASP A 852 0.64 -4.03 -44.70
N ASP A 853 -0.64 -4.41 -44.62
CA ASP A 853 -1.43 -5.40 -45.35
C ASP A 853 -0.80 -6.04 -46.61
N ASP A 854 0.19 -6.93 -46.45
CA ASP A 854 0.61 -7.83 -47.53
C ASP A 854 1.02 -9.22 -47.00
N GLY A 855 0.02 -10.12 -46.93
CA GLY A 855 0.21 -11.57 -46.78
C GLY A 855 0.01 -12.11 -45.36
N GLY A 856 -1.25 -12.38 -44.99
CA GLY A 856 -1.57 -13.11 -43.75
C GLY A 856 -0.99 -14.52 -43.77
N ASP A 857 0.15 -14.71 -43.08
CA ASP A 857 0.74 -16.01 -42.81
C ASP A 857 -0.25 -16.86 -42.02
N GLN A 858 -0.89 -17.80 -42.72
CA GLN A 858 -1.74 -18.82 -42.14
C GLN A 858 -0.86 -19.83 -41.39
N LEU A 859 -0.90 -19.79 -40.06
CA LEU A 859 -0.16 -20.75 -39.23
C LEU A 859 -0.96 -22.07 -39.20
N VAL A 860 -0.37 -23.16 -39.68
CA VAL A 860 -0.92 -24.50 -39.50
C VAL A 860 -0.44 -25.03 -38.15
N VAL A 861 -1.36 -25.18 -37.20
CA VAL A 861 -1.05 -25.67 -35.85
C VAL A 861 -1.62 -27.09 -35.69
N SER A 862 -0.86 -27.98 -35.05
CA SER A 862 -1.36 -29.28 -34.64
C SER A 862 -2.18 -29.12 -33.36
N VAL A 863 -3.45 -29.52 -33.40
CA VAL A 863 -4.37 -29.45 -32.26
C VAL A 863 -4.68 -30.86 -31.79
N VAL A 864 -4.34 -31.15 -30.53
CA VAL A 864 -4.76 -32.37 -29.85
C VAL A 864 -6.12 -32.10 -29.21
N THR A 865 -7.12 -32.91 -29.55
CA THR A 865 -8.47 -32.82 -28.99
C THR A 865 -8.81 -34.00 -28.12
N LYS A 866 -9.53 -33.75 -27.02
CA LYS A 866 -10.17 -34.82 -26.24
C LYS A 866 -11.39 -35.34 -26.98
N VAL A 867 -11.42 -36.64 -27.22
CA VAL A 867 -12.55 -37.31 -27.88
C VAL A 867 -13.62 -37.58 -26.84
N ARG A 868 -14.83 -37.04 -27.09
CA ARG A 868 -16.01 -37.27 -26.27
C ARG A 868 -16.37 -38.76 -26.21
N GLN A 869 -16.43 -39.31 -25.00
CA GLN A 869 -16.84 -40.68 -24.70
C GLN A 869 -18.36 -40.81 -24.61
N PRO A 870 -18.94 -42.01 -24.85
CA PRO A 870 -20.36 -42.25 -24.65
C PRO A 870 -20.80 -41.89 -23.22
N GLY A 871 -21.77 -41.00 -23.08
CA GLY A 871 -22.28 -40.53 -21.79
C GLY A 871 -21.77 -39.14 -21.35
N GLN A 872 -20.64 -38.66 -21.90
CA GLN A 872 -20.19 -37.27 -21.67
C GLN A 872 -21.10 -36.28 -22.40
N VAL A 873 -21.30 -35.08 -21.84
CA VAL A 873 -21.96 -33.93 -22.52
C VAL A 873 -20.97 -33.21 -23.44
N SER A 874 -21.37 -32.19 -24.21
CA SER A 874 -20.39 -31.33 -24.89
C SER A 874 -19.63 -30.44 -23.91
N VAL A 875 -18.45 -29.98 -24.29
CA VAL A 875 -17.63 -29.09 -23.45
C VAL A 875 -18.35 -27.79 -23.11
N ASP A 876 -19.11 -27.17 -24.03
CA ASP A 876 -19.87 -25.96 -23.71
C ASP A 876 -20.97 -26.20 -22.65
N VAL A 877 -21.59 -27.38 -22.68
CA VAL A 877 -22.57 -27.79 -21.66
C VAL A 877 -21.86 -28.05 -20.33
N LEU A 878 -20.66 -28.65 -20.36
CA LEU A 878 -19.85 -28.86 -19.16
C LEU A 878 -19.31 -27.54 -18.58
N ARG A 879 -18.85 -26.60 -19.41
CA ARG A 879 -18.47 -25.23 -19.01
C ARG A 879 -19.63 -24.52 -18.33
N SER A 880 -20.80 -24.54 -18.97
CA SER A 880 -22.02 -23.97 -18.41
C SER A 880 -22.45 -24.67 -17.11
N HIS A 881 -22.22 -25.98 -17.00
CA HIS A 881 -22.50 -26.74 -15.78
C HIS A 881 -21.51 -26.43 -14.66
N LEU A 882 -20.20 -26.39 -14.93
CA LEU A 882 -19.16 -26.07 -13.94
C LEU A 882 -19.22 -24.59 -13.52
N ALA A 883 -19.58 -23.67 -14.42
CA ALA A 883 -19.89 -22.29 -14.06
C ALA A 883 -21.10 -22.23 -13.12
N ARG A 884 -22.18 -22.98 -13.42
CA ARG A 884 -23.33 -23.14 -12.52
C ARG A 884 -22.94 -23.78 -11.18
N GLN A 885 -22.06 -24.79 -11.18
CA GLN A 885 -21.58 -25.47 -9.98
C GLN A 885 -20.72 -24.55 -9.12
N ARG A 886 -19.78 -23.80 -9.71
CA ARG A 886 -18.98 -22.79 -9.00
C ARG A 886 -19.88 -21.71 -8.40
N ASN A 887 -20.88 -21.25 -9.17
CA ASN A 887 -21.86 -20.29 -8.67
C ASN A 887 -22.72 -20.88 -7.55
N TYR A 888 -23.08 -22.17 -7.64
CA TYR A 888 -23.79 -22.90 -6.59
C TYR A 888 -22.92 -23.04 -5.33
N GLU A 889 -21.65 -23.45 -5.44
CA GLU A 889 -20.73 -23.56 -4.31
C GLU A 889 -20.50 -22.21 -3.62
N LYS A 890 -20.36 -21.13 -4.40
CA LYS A 890 -20.34 -19.75 -3.88
C LYS A 890 -21.64 -19.39 -3.16
N THR A 891 -22.79 -19.71 -3.75
CA THR A 891 -24.12 -19.47 -3.15
C THR A 891 -24.31 -20.29 -1.87
N LEU A 892 -23.81 -21.52 -1.83
CA LEU A 892 -23.87 -22.39 -0.66
C LEU A 892 -22.97 -21.88 0.47
N ALA A 893 -21.76 -21.42 0.16
CA ALA A 893 -20.87 -20.79 1.14
C ALA A 893 -21.50 -19.51 1.73
N ARG A 894 -22.09 -18.67 0.87
CA ARG A 894 -22.88 -17.49 1.27
C ARG A 894 -24.09 -17.85 2.12
N SER A 895 -24.84 -18.89 1.74
CA SER A 895 -26.00 -19.36 2.50
C SER A 895 -25.63 -19.89 3.89
N ARG A 896 -24.49 -20.56 4.02
CA ARG A 896 -23.95 -20.94 5.34
C ARG A 896 -23.61 -19.72 6.17
N ARG A 897 -22.92 -18.73 5.58
CA ARG A 897 -22.59 -17.47 6.26
C ARG A 897 -23.84 -16.73 6.75
N VAL A 898 -24.88 -16.62 5.92
CA VAL A 898 -26.16 -16.01 6.30
C VAL A 898 -26.89 -16.82 7.38
N ALA A 899 -26.82 -18.16 7.34
CA ALA A 899 -27.38 -19.01 8.38
C ALA A 899 -26.66 -18.83 9.73
N ASP A 900 -25.34 -18.68 9.73
CA ASP A 900 -24.55 -18.39 10.93
C ASP A 900 -24.96 -17.03 11.53
N ILE A 901 -25.08 -15.99 10.68
CA ILE A 901 -25.56 -14.65 11.10
C ILE A 901 -26.97 -14.75 11.71
N LEU A 902 -27.87 -15.50 11.10
CA LEU A 902 -29.23 -15.70 11.61
C LEU A 902 -29.23 -16.40 12.97
N GLN A 903 -28.38 -17.41 13.16
CA GLN A 903 -28.24 -18.12 14.42
C GLN A 903 -27.74 -17.17 15.51
N GLU A 904 -26.64 -16.47 15.28
CA GLU A 904 -26.07 -15.49 16.22
C GLU A 904 -27.11 -14.43 16.62
N THR A 905 -27.81 -13.88 15.63
CA THR A 905 -28.83 -12.86 15.85
C THR A 905 -30.02 -13.40 16.67
N THR A 906 -30.41 -14.66 16.44
CA THR A 906 -31.49 -15.31 17.21
C THR A 906 -31.08 -15.58 18.65
N GLU A 907 -29.83 -15.99 18.88
CA GLU A 907 -29.27 -16.17 20.22
C GLU A 907 -29.24 -14.85 21.00
N ASN A 908 -28.86 -13.74 20.34
CA ASN A 908 -28.88 -12.40 20.94
C ASN A 908 -30.30 -11.97 21.34
N ILE A 909 -31.30 -12.17 20.48
CA ILE A 909 -32.71 -11.87 20.81
C ILE A 909 -33.19 -12.70 22.00
N LEU A 910 -32.85 -13.99 22.05
CA LEU A 910 -33.23 -14.85 23.18
C LEU A 910 -32.59 -14.38 24.49
N GLN A 911 -31.32 -13.96 24.46
CA GLN A 911 -30.64 -13.41 25.64
C GLN A 911 -31.32 -12.13 26.14
N GLU A 912 -31.68 -11.20 25.25
CA GLU A 912 -32.38 -9.95 25.60
C GLU A 912 -33.74 -10.23 26.25
N VAL A 913 -34.51 -11.18 25.72
CA VAL A 913 -35.80 -11.58 26.31
C VAL A 913 -35.60 -12.18 27.70
N THR A 914 -34.63 -13.09 27.86
CA THR A 914 -34.37 -13.70 29.18
C THR A 914 -33.88 -12.69 30.22
N ALA A 915 -33.07 -11.70 29.82
CA ALA A 915 -32.58 -10.66 30.72
C ALA A 915 -33.68 -9.68 31.14
N SER A 916 -34.67 -9.43 30.27
CA SER A 916 -35.84 -8.62 30.61
C SER A 916 -36.75 -9.32 31.62
N ASP A 917 -36.96 -10.63 31.46
CA ASP A 917 -37.81 -11.44 32.36
C ASP A 917 -37.19 -11.59 33.78
N ASP A 918 -35.86 -11.57 33.90
CA ASP A 918 -35.15 -11.61 35.19
C ASP A 918 -35.10 -10.24 35.91
N ALA A 919 -35.40 -9.14 35.19
CA ALA A 919 -35.37 -7.78 35.72
C ALA A 919 -36.74 -7.26 36.20
N GLU A 920 -37.84 -7.88 35.76
CA GLU A 920 -39.21 -7.66 36.27
C GLU A 920 -39.51 -8.54 37.51
#